data_AF-A0A6A6GTD9-F1
#
_entry.id   AF-A0A6A6GTD9-F1
#
_cell.length_a   1.000
_cell.length_b   1.000
_cell.length_c   1.000
_cell.angle_alpha   90.00
_cell.angle_beta   90.00
_cell.angle_gamma   90.00
#
_symmetry.space_group_name_H-M   'P 1'
#
loop_
_entity.id
_entity.type
_entity.pdbx_description
1 polymer ?
#
loop_
_entity_poly.entity_id
_entity_poly.type
_entity_poly.pdbx_seq_one_letter_code
_entity_poly.pdbx_strand_id
1 'polypeptide(L)'
;MPSALVQELAAEVGRIVSSPFSVSLKLLELLLKRSDNDAVRQWSEEHPCQRRQLSSIVLDVFQTWPYALDILERLSEANPTQREKFKEYSRLIGRAIGFRDAVLEHDPTLLHTLLIESTKSIQSYQKYGNVCCVLLSHPLPDTLPLPEITQTFVLHVVNHAIDSPGTEPFMQLLALIDGACAVLFNALPGEVLVRLEQSLLGVVKYERGGEFSGRNILCLALLAFLLGLDHSAVSSSGSSTFQVGLSPESLPCSSHRDLSATAQAFTGTKASKIAELIAFYVAFLCSDGCGSSPSEASASIQSIIVIARALPEEVRQEWIRVKAQVFRKVCEKALQTSTHPQVRSWTIVFINSLCGSGKMPQQILIAYESLLLDTIVLSMTPHEYRYLLQHTLEKMDLSLTSAFASTFLEQALSLVVNGNDSLVMLANFRTLAVAVVEIAQGSSSSRKDILLALCTNKLSPYLTTFLNFVPQIENKMDNCLRGDSFGRLLMKQRVELGALLCSTLLKLALLAQGDGDIGINPTMALALIDKQAMLNTVIASLTHRHPSFMPAKDSRSLLQQTSTPRALQENNNWKVLLSKELQRRAEDQEDMIIQSVAQACRDFEERCEDVESPLRLQEEKTAVLQRKYEDAQNSASELEV
;
A
#
# COMPACT_ATOMS: atom_id res chain seq x y z
N MET A 1 -21.75 0.47 -4.97
CA MET A 1 -22.51 0.59 -3.71
C MET A 1 -21.58 0.14 -2.60
N PRO A 2 -21.22 1.01 -1.64
CA PRO A 2 -20.35 0.58 -0.53
C PRO A 2 -21.03 -0.57 0.21
N SER A 3 -20.26 -1.59 0.58
CA SER A 3 -20.80 -2.70 1.38
C SER A 3 -21.32 -2.15 2.70
N ALA A 4 -22.37 -2.76 3.28
CA ALA A 4 -22.92 -2.33 4.56
C ALA A 4 -21.84 -2.24 5.65
N LEU A 5 -20.82 -3.09 5.57
CA LEU A 5 -19.65 -3.11 6.46
C LEU A 5 -18.77 -1.86 6.36
N VAL A 6 -18.57 -1.29 5.16
CA VAL A 6 -17.80 -0.03 4.99
C VAL A 6 -18.53 1.12 5.68
N GLN A 7 -19.85 1.16 5.59
CA GLN A 7 -20.66 2.20 6.23
C GLN A 7 -20.67 2.05 7.76
N GLU A 8 -20.75 0.82 8.27
CA GLU A 8 -20.63 0.54 9.70
C GLU A 8 -19.25 0.91 10.25
N LEU A 9 -18.17 0.59 9.51
CA LEU A 9 -16.80 0.96 9.86
C LEU A 9 -16.64 2.49 9.87
N ALA A 10 -17.14 3.19 8.85
CA ALA A 10 -17.08 4.65 8.78
C ALA A 10 -17.87 5.32 9.92
N ALA A 11 -19.04 4.78 10.27
CA ALA A 11 -19.84 5.30 11.38
C ALA A 11 -19.15 5.13 12.72
N GLU A 12 -18.54 3.95 12.96
CA GLU A 12 -17.83 3.68 14.20
C GLU A 12 -16.56 4.53 14.34
N VAL A 13 -15.76 4.64 13.27
CA VAL A 13 -14.59 5.54 13.30
C VAL A 13 -15.02 6.99 13.47
N GLY A 14 -16.12 7.41 12.83
CA GLY A 14 -16.70 8.73 13.05
C GLY A 14 -17.08 8.98 14.51
N ARG A 15 -17.68 7.99 15.19
CA ARG A 15 -18.01 8.06 16.62
C ARG A 15 -16.77 8.18 17.51
N ILE A 16 -15.73 7.41 17.21
CA ILE A 16 -14.46 7.43 17.97
C ILE A 16 -13.76 8.77 17.82
N VAL A 17 -13.61 9.25 16.58
CA VAL A 17 -12.87 10.48 16.25
C VAL A 17 -13.61 11.75 16.71
N SER A 18 -14.94 11.72 16.78
CA SER A 18 -15.73 12.87 17.25
C SER A 18 -15.91 12.92 18.77
N SER A 19 -15.46 11.90 19.49
CA SER A 19 -15.56 11.87 20.96
C SER A 19 -14.50 12.77 21.60
N PRO A 20 -14.88 13.63 22.55
CA PRO A 20 -13.92 14.43 23.33
C PRO A 20 -13.18 13.61 24.40
N PHE A 21 -13.58 12.35 24.64
CA PHE A 21 -13.00 11.46 25.65
C PHE A 21 -12.51 10.15 25.02
N SER A 22 -11.61 9.44 25.71
CA SER A 22 -11.16 8.10 25.35
C SER A 22 -12.35 7.14 25.29
N VAL A 23 -12.50 6.43 24.17
CA VAL A 23 -13.64 5.56 23.89
C VAL A 23 -13.15 4.12 23.74
N SER A 24 -13.92 3.16 24.23
CA SER A 24 -13.72 1.74 23.92
C SER A 24 -13.52 1.51 22.43
N LEU A 25 -12.43 0.83 22.07
CA LEU A 25 -12.13 0.44 20.69
C LEU A 25 -12.55 -1.01 20.39
N LYS A 26 -13.26 -1.67 21.32
CA LYS A 26 -13.67 -3.07 21.19
C LYS A 26 -14.65 -3.31 20.03
N LEU A 27 -15.58 -2.38 19.81
CA LEU A 27 -16.49 -2.46 18.67
C LEU A 27 -15.73 -2.31 17.34
N LEU A 28 -14.74 -1.42 17.29
CA LEU A 28 -13.84 -1.29 16.14
C LEU A 28 -13.06 -2.58 15.90
N GLU A 29 -12.50 -3.21 16.93
CA GLU A 29 -11.81 -4.50 16.84
C GLU A 29 -12.72 -5.60 16.26
N LEU A 30 -13.97 -5.70 16.73
CA LEU A 30 -14.96 -6.67 16.23
C LEU A 30 -15.34 -6.40 14.77
N LEU A 31 -15.53 -5.14 14.40
CA LEU A 31 -15.81 -4.73 13.02
C LEU A 31 -14.63 -5.04 12.11
N LEU A 32 -13.39 -4.80 12.55
CA LEU A 32 -12.18 -5.13 11.80
C LEU A 32 -11.96 -6.64 11.68
N LYS A 33 -12.36 -7.43 12.69
CA LYS A 33 -12.34 -8.90 12.62
C LYS A 33 -13.37 -9.45 11.63
N ARG A 34 -14.51 -8.76 11.45
CA ARG A 34 -15.59 -9.14 10.52
C ARG A 34 -15.42 -8.59 9.11
N SER A 35 -14.68 -7.50 8.94
CA SER A 35 -14.53 -6.82 7.66
C SER A 35 -13.47 -7.47 6.79
N ASP A 36 -13.74 -7.53 5.48
CA ASP A 36 -12.74 -7.89 4.49
C ASP A 36 -11.73 -6.74 4.32
N ASN A 37 -10.51 -7.09 3.91
CA ASN A 37 -9.41 -6.16 3.66
C ASN A 37 -9.79 -5.03 2.68
N ASP A 38 -10.57 -5.37 1.65
CA ASP A 38 -11.04 -4.40 0.66
C ASP A 38 -11.96 -3.36 1.28
N ALA A 39 -12.77 -3.72 2.28
CA ALA A 39 -13.64 -2.79 2.98
C ALA A 39 -12.84 -1.82 3.87
N VAL A 40 -11.84 -2.32 4.61
CA VAL A 40 -10.95 -1.49 5.44
C VAL A 40 -10.14 -0.53 4.57
N ARG A 41 -9.66 -1.03 3.44
CA ARG A 41 -8.92 -0.26 2.44
C ARG A 41 -9.78 0.84 1.83
N GLN A 42 -10.98 0.49 1.36
CA GLN A 42 -11.93 1.44 0.79
C GLN A 42 -12.24 2.56 1.79
N TRP A 43 -12.52 2.21 3.05
CA TRP A 43 -12.75 3.21 4.10
C TRP A 43 -11.55 4.15 4.28
N SER A 44 -10.34 3.58 4.37
CA SER A 44 -9.08 4.33 4.53
C SER A 44 -8.86 5.34 3.40
N GLU A 45 -9.19 4.98 2.17
CA GLU A 45 -9.05 5.88 1.01
C GLU A 45 -10.12 6.97 0.97
N GLU A 46 -11.35 6.65 1.34
CA GLU A 46 -12.46 7.59 1.36
C GLU A 46 -12.37 8.61 2.52
N HIS A 47 -11.69 8.28 3.63
CA HIS A 47 -11.69 9.09 4.87
C HIS A 47 -10.29 9.47 5.39
N PRO A 48 -9.42 10.13 4.60
CA PRO A 48 -8.03 10.35 4.98
C PRO A 48 -7.83 11.25 6.20
N CYS A 49 -8.76 12.18 6.48
CA CYS A 49 -8.70 13.03 7.67
C CYS A 49 -8.98 12.25 8.96
N GLN A 50 -9.87 11.25 8.91
CA GLN A 50 -10.20 10.39 10.04
C GLN A 50 -9.04 9.44 10.36
N ARG A 51 -8.25 9.01 9.37
CA ARG A 51 -7.08 8.13 9.58
C ARG A 51 -6.08 8.70 10.56
N ARG A 52 -5.70 9.97 10.39
CA ARG A 52 -4.70 10.63 11.22
C ARG A 52 -5.19 10.80 12.66
N GLN A 53 -6.46 11.18 12.84
CA GLN A 53 -7.05 11.29 14.17
C GLN A 53 -7.23 9.92 14.84
N LEU A 54 -7.61 8.90 14.08
CA LEU A 54 -7.69 7.53 14.60
C LEU A 54 -6.30 7.03 15.01
N SER A 55 -5.25 7.34 14.25
CA SER A 55 -3.88 6.91 14.58
C SER A 55 -3.40 7.48 15.92
N SER A 56 -3.71 8.74 16.25
CA SER A 56 -3.36 9.30 17.55
C SER A 56 -4.13 8.63 18.69
N ILE A 57 -5.43 8.37 18.50
CA ILE A 57 -6.28 7.69 19.51
C ILE A 57 -5.79 6.26 19.77
N VAL A 58 -5.46 5.51 18.71
CA VAL A 58 -4.93 4.14 18.84
C VAL A 58 -3.59 4.15 19.57
N LEU A 59 -2.71 5.13 19.30
CA LEU A 59 -1.43 5.27 20.00
C LEU A 59 -1.58 5.60 21.49
N ASP A 60 -2.48 6.52 21.84
CA ASP A 60 -2.75 6.88 23.25
C ASP A 60 -3.21 5.66 24.07
N VAL A 61 -3.91 4.75 23.41
CA VAL A 61 -4.52 3.56 24.01
C VAL A 61 -3.60 2.32 23.87
N PHE A 62 -2.54 2.40 23.07
CA PHE A 62 -1.66 1.26 22.75
C PHE A 62 -1.00 0.62 23.99
N GLN A 63 -0.55 1.44 24.94
CA GLN A 63 0.05 0.96 26.19
C GLN A 63 -1.00 0.43 27.19
N THR A 64 -2.26 0.74 26.92
CA THR A 64 -3.37 0.64 27.85
C THR A 64 -4.22 -0.60 27.58
N TRP A 65 -4.46 -0.95 26.31
CA TRP A 65 -5.35 -2.06 25.94
C TRP A 65 -4.63 -3.14 25.10
N PRO A 66 -4.78 -4.43 25.46
CA PRO A 66 -4.09 -5.52 24.75
C PRO A 66 -4.57 -5.69 23.30
N TYR A 67 -5.82 -5.34 23.01
CA TYR A 67 -6.41 -5.43 21.67
C TYR A 67 -6.05 -4.26 20.75
N ALA A 68 -5.37 -3.22 21.27
CA ALA A 68 -4.88 -2.13 20.44
C ALA A 68 -3.82 -2.60 19.42
N LEU A 69 -3.07 -3.67 19.77
CA LEU A 69 -2.13 -4.31 18.86
C LEU A 69 -2.85 -4.99 17.68
N ASP A 70 -3.94 -5.72 17.94
CA ASP A 70 -4.78 -6.31 16.89
C ASP A 70 -5.39 -5.24 15.97
N ILE A 71 -5.80 -4.09 16.53
CA ILE A 71 -6.33 -2.96 15.75
C ILE A 71 -5.23 -2.34 14.89
N LEU A 72 -4.05 -2.10 15.46
CA LEU A 72 -2.90 -1.58 14.74
C LEU A 72 -2.51 -2.53 13.61
N GLU A 73 -2.40 -3.82 13.91
CA GLU A 73 -2.16 -4.89 12.94
C GLU A 73 -3.24 -4.83 11.84
N ARG A 74 -4.53 -4.91 12.15
CA ARG A 74 -5.58 -4.94 11.11
C ARG A 74 -5.65 -3.68 10.26
N LEU A 75 -5.49 -2.49 10.85
CA LEU A 75 -5.54 -1.22 10.12
C LEU A 75 -4.26 -0.94 9.32
N SER A 76 -3.12 -1.50 9.73
CA SER A 76 -1.85 -1.39 8.99
C SER A 76 -1.64 -2.52 7.98
N GLU A 77 -2.19 -3.71 8.26
CA GLU A 77 -1.88 -4.95 7.58
C GLU A 77 -2.88 -5.33 6.52
N ALA A 78 -4.17 -5.21 6.79
CA ALA A 78 -5.16 -5.95 6.04
C ALA A 78 -4.71 -7.44 5.82
N ASN A 79 -4.46 -8.19 6.90
CA ASN A 79 -4.46 -9.68 6.91
C ASN A 79 -5.55 -10.22 7.86
N PRO A 80 -5.99 -11.49 7.72
CA PRO A 80 -7.06 -12.08 8.48
C PRO A 80 -6.61 -13.04 9.58
N THR A 81 -7.56 -13.25 10.48
CA THR A 81 -7.60 -14.24 11.54
C THR A 81 -7.32 -15.67 11.07
N GLN A 82 -6.57 -16.40 11.91
CA GLN A 82 -6.04 -17.77 11.81
C GLN A 82 -7.00 -18.94 11.44
N ARG A 83 -8.20 -18.71 10.88
CA ARG A 83 -9.23 -19.78 10.74
C ARG A 83 -9.50 -20.32 9.33
N GLU A 84 -8.81 -19.88 8.29
CA GLU A 84 -8.94 -20.47 6.94
C GLU A 84 -7.58 -20.81 6.31
N LYS A 85 -6.91 -21.83 6.88
CA LYS A 85 -5.55 -22.30 6.52
C LYS A 85 -5.42 -22.99 5.14
N PHE A 86 -6.19 -22.63 4.11
CA PHE A 86 -6.01 -23.27 2.78
C PHE A 86 -6.27 -22.40 1.54
N LYS A 87 -6.46 -21.08 1.66
CA LYS A 87 -6.67 -20.16 0.51
C LYS A 87 -5.67 -19.00 0.45
N GLU A 88 -4.50 -19.16 1.04
CA GLU A 88 -3.66 -18.04 1.48
C GLU A 88 -2.38 -17.87 0.65
N TYR A 89 -2.53 -17.37 -0.59
CA TYR A 89 -1.42 -16.84 -1.40
C TYR A 89 -1.62 -15.36 -1.80
N SER A 90 -2.75 -14.74 -1.44
CA SER A 90 -3.22 -13.48 -2.03
C SER A 90 -2.83 -12.17 -1.37
N ARG A 91 -2.41 -12.16 -0.10
CA ARG A 91 -2.63 -10.97 0.74
C ARG A 91 -1.48 -9.97 0.79
N LEU A 92 -0.52 -10.06 -0.13
CA LEU A 92 0.72 -9.28 -0.04
C LEU A 92 0.57 -7.78 -0.30
N ILE A 93 -0.46 -7.28 -0.99
CA ILE A 93 -0.38 -5.92 -1.61
C ILE A 93 -1.65 -5.05 -1.40
N GLY A 94 -2.64 -5.51 -0.63
CA GLY A 94 -3.87 -4.77 -0.36
C GLY A 94 -3.85 -3.89 0.91
N ARG A 95 -2.75 -3.20 1.22
CA ARG A 95 -2.56 -2.57 2.54
C ARG A 95 -2.98 -1.10 2.60
N ALA A 96 -3.53 -0.68 3.74
CA ALA A 96 -3.89 0.71 4.05
C ALA A 96 -2.65 1.53 4.49
N ILE A 97 -1.73 1.77 3.55
CA ILE A 97 -0.46 2.51 3.75
C ILE A 97 -0.68 3.83 4.51
N GLY A 98 -1.77 4.54 4.21
CA GLY A 98 -2.04 5.84 4.83
C GLY A 98 -2.34 5.82 6.33
N PHE A 99 -2.79 4.71 6.92
CA PHE A 99 -2.94 4.61 8.38
C PHE A 99 -1.59 4.30 9.03
N ARG A 100 -0.84 3.35 8.47
CA ARG A 100 0.52 3.02 8.90
C ARG A 100 1.43 4.25 8.94
N ASP A 101 1.46 5.02 7.85
CA ASP A 101 2.33 6.19 7.74
C ASP A 101 1.93 7.27 8.75
N ALA A 102 0.62 7.46 8.97
CA ALA A 102 0.13 8.39 9.99
C ALA A 102 0.56 7.97 11.41
N VAL A 103 0.52 6.67 11.73
CA VAL A 103 1.02 6.15 13.02
C VAL A 103 2.53 6.41 13.18
N LEU A 104 3.32 6.09 12.16
CA LEU A 104 4.78 6.26 12.19
C LEU A 104 5.23 7.73 12.21
N GLU A 105 4.47 8.62 11.58
CA GLU A 105 4.69 10.07 11.66
C GLU A 105 4.34 10.63 13.05
N HIS A 106 3.33 10.06 13.72
CA HIS A 106 2.91 10.48 15.05
C HIS A 106 3.85 10.00 16.17
N ASP A 107 4.30 8.74 16.12
CA ASP A 107 5.33 8.20 17.02
C ASP A 107 6.45 7.50 16.24
N PRO A 108 7.52 8.24 15.90
CA PRO A 108 8.71 7.70 15.24
C PRO A 108 9.43 6.59 16.04
N THR A 109 9.24 6.53 17.36
CA THR A 109 9.94 5.57 18.24
C THR A 109 9.21 4.24 18.40
N LEU A 110 7.95 4.18 17.98
CA LEU A 110 7.12 2.98 18.07
C LEU A 110 7.76 1.79 17.36
N LEU A 111 8.20 1.99 16.11
CA LEU A 111 8.81 0.93 15.30
C LEU A 111 10.07 0.36 15.97
N HIS A 112 10.93 1.23 16.49
CA HIS A 112 12.13 0.82 17.22
C HIS A 112 11.77 -0.01 18.47
N THR A 113 10.77 0.43 19.24
CA THR A 113 10.31 -0.26 20.45
C THR A 113 9.74 -1.64 20.14
N LEU A 114 8.90 -1.76 19.12
CA LEU A 114 8.33 -3.04 18.69
C LEU A 114 9.38 -4.01 18.18
N LEU A 115 10.40 -3.52 17.45
CA LEU A 115 11.52 -4.33 16.98
C LEU A 115 12.41 -4.84 18.12
N ILE A 116 12.62 -4.03 19.16
CA ILE A 116 13.30 -4.50 20.37
C ILE A 116 12.48 -5.59 21.04
N GLU A 117 11.18 -5.37 21.28
CA GLU A 117 10.36 -6.37 21.97
C GLU A 117 10.28 -7.69 21.19
N SER A 118 10.16 -7.64 19.86
CA SER A 118 10.08 -8.84 19.02
C SER A 118 11.38 -9.65 18.97
N THR A 119 12.53 -9.04 19.26
CA THR A 119 13.84 -9.72 19.24
C THR A 119 14.25 -10.31 20.60
N LYS A 120 13.53 -10.02 21.69
CA LYS A 120 13.88 -10.52 23.05
C LYS A 120 13.63 -12.01 23.26
N SER A 121 12.55 -12.57 22.71
CA SER A 121 12.16 -13.97 22.95
C SER A 121 11.25 -14.51 21.83
N ILE A 122 11.14 -15.84 21.72
CA ILE A 122 10.25 -16.50 20.75
C ILE A 122 8.78 -16.16 21.02
N GLN A 123 8.36 -16.08 22.28
CA GLN A 123 6.98 -15.70 22.65
C GLN A 123 6.70 -14.23 22.29
N SER A 124 7.69 -13.35 22.46
CA SER A 124 7.58 -11.95 22.05
C SER A 124 7.53 -11.80 20.54
N TYR A 125 8.27 -12.63 19.79
CA TYR A 125 8.20 -12.68 18.33
C TYR A 125 6.80 -13.08 17.85
N GLN A 126 6.17 -14.08 18.48
CA GLN A 126 4.79 -14.46 18.14
C GLN A 126 3.77 -13.34 18.38
N LYS A 127 4.04 -12.46 19.34
CA LYS A 127 3.15 -11.33 19.66
C LYS A 127 3.39 -10.10 18.80
N TYR A 128 4.64 -9.70 18.59
CA TYR A 128 5.00 -8.42 17.94
C TYR A 128 5.61 -8.58 16.55
N GLY A 129 6.05 -9.78 16.17
CA GLY A 129 6.77 -10.04 14.93
C GLY A 129 5.93 -9.76 13.68
N ASN A 130 4.65 -10.18 13.68
CA ASN A 130 3.75 -9.90 12.57
C ASN A 130 3.58 -8.39 12.37
N VAL A 131 3.22 -7.65 13.42
CA VAL A 131 3.10 -6.18 13.35
C VAL A 131 4.38 -5.52 12.84
N CYS A 132 5.57 -5.98 13.27
CA CYS A 132 6.83 -5.48 12.73
C CYS A 132 6.98 -5.74 11.22
N CYS A 133 6.67 -6.95 10.77
CA CYS A 133 6.68 -7.30 9.34
C CYS A 133 5.72 -6.43 8.53
N VAL A 134 4.55 -6.10 9.08
CA VAL A 134 3.56 -5.22 8.44
C VAL A 134 4.05 -3.80 8.30
N LEU A 135 4.58 -3.23 9.39
CA LEU A 135 5.07 -1.86 9.38
C LEU A 135 6.24 -1.70 8.39
N LEU A 136 7.09 -2.73 8.28
CA LEU A 136 8.27 -2.75 7.40
C LEU A 136 7.99 -3.22 5.98
N SER A 137 6.77 -3.67 5.67
CA SER A 137 6.47 -4.30 4.38
C SER A 137 6.41 -3.33 3.20
N HIS A 138 6.45 -2.03 3.45
CA HIS A 138 6.46 -0.96 2.44
C HIS A 138 7.58 0.01 2.81
N PRO A 139 8.13 0.77 1.84
CA PRO A 139 9.11 1.81 2.15
C PRO A 139 8.60 2.72 3.27
N LEU A 140 9.49 3.08 4.18
CA LEU A 140 9.17 3.99 5.27
C LEU A 140 8.92 5.40 4.72
N PRO A 141 8.12 6.23 5.41
CA PRO A 141 8.01 7.65 5.07
C PRO A 141 9.38 8.33 5.03
N ASP A 142 9.57 9.30 4.14
CA ASP A 142 10.85 10.00 3.93
C ASP A 142 11.41 10.67 5.21
N THR A 143 10.55 10.90 6.20
CA THR A 143 10.90 11.49 7.49
C THR A 143 11.51 10.50 8.48
N LEU A 144 11.39 9.18 8.26
CA LEU A 144 11.77 8.15 9.23
C LEU A 144 12.90 7.27 8.70
N PRO A 145 14.11 7.30 9.30
CA PRO A 145 15.18 6.38 8.95
C PRO A 145 14.89 4.96 9.46
N LEU A 146 15.47 3.95 8.80
CA LEU A 146 15.37 2.56 9.23
C LEU A 146 16.14 2.34 10.55
N PRO A 147 15.52 1.80 11.61
CA PRO A 147 16.21 1.53 12.87
C PRO A 147 17.32 0.48 12.72
N GLU A 148 18.44 0.62 13.44
CA GLU A 148 19.57 -0.31 13.40
C GLU A 148 19.17 -1.74 13.82
N ILE A 149 18.31 -1.85 14.86
CA ILE A 149 17.76 -3.13 15.37
C ILE A 149 17.02 -3.95 14.30
N THR A 150 16.60 -3.31 13.20
CA THR A 150 15.94 -3.98 12.07
C THR A 150 16.82 -5.09 11.48
N GLN A 151 18.15 -4.95 11.48
CA GLN A 151 19.05 -6.00 10.98
C GLN A 151 18.93 -7.28 11.82
N THR A 152 18.89 -7.14 13.15
CA THR A 152 18.72 -8.28 14.08
C THR A 152 17.36 -8.94 13.89
N PHE A 153 16.31 -8.13 13.70
CA PHE A 153 14.97 -8.63 13.40
C PHE A 153 14.93 -9.42 12.09
N VAL A 154 15.49 -8.89 10.99
CA VAL A 154 15.55 -9.60 9.69
C VAL A 154 16.31 -10.92 9.83
N LEU A 155 17.43 -10.95 10.55
CA LEU A 155 18.15 -12.19 10.84
C LEU A 155 17.29 -13.21 11.60
N HIS A 156 16.48 -12.76 12.56
CA HIS A 156 15.57 -13.61 13.29
C HIS A 156 14.49 -14.21 12.36
N VAL A 157 13.88 -13.40 11.50
CA VAL A 157 12.87 -13.85 10.52
C VAL A 157 13.48 -14.85 9.52
N VAL A 158 14.69 -14.60 9.02
CA VAL A 158 15.39 -15.51 8.11
C VAL A 158 15.69 -16.85 8.78
N ASN A 159 16.22 -16.84 10.01
CA ASN A 159 16.46 -18.07 10.75
C ASN A 159 15.17 -18.85 11.04
N HIS A 160 14.09 -18.15 11.41
CA HIS A 160 12.77 -18.76 11.59
C HIS A 160 12.25 -19.43 10.32
N ALA A 161 12.44 -18.81 9.15
CA ALA A 161 12.07 -19.41 7.85
C ALA A 161 12.94 -20.62 7.46
N ILE A 162 14.22 -20.63 7.87
CA ILE A 162 15.12 -21.77 7.68
C ILE A 162 14.69 -22.94 8.57
N ASP A 163 14.42 -22.67 9.85
CA ASP A 163 14.10 -23.70 10.86
C ASP A 163 12.68 -24.25 10.69
N SER A 164 11.75 -23.43 10.17
CA SER A 164 10.36 -23.80 9.91
C SER A 164 9.93 -23.41 8.48
N PRO A 165 10.21 -24.24 7.46
CA PRO A 165 9.89 -23.93 6.07
C PRO A 165 8.38 -24.04 5.78
N GLY A 166 7.65 -23.00 6.16
CA GLY A 166 6.22 -22.80 5.91
C GLY A 166 5.95 -21.70 4.87
N THR A 167 4.70 -21.62 4.41
CA THR A 167 4.26 -20.54 3.52
C THR A 167 4.34 -19.18 4.20
N GLU A 168 3.91 -19.09 5.46
CA GLU A 168 3.85 -17.83 6.23
C GLU A 168 5.23 -17.17 6.44
N PRO A 169 6.29 -17.86 6.91
CA PRO A 169 7.63 -17.26 7.03
C PRO A 169 8.21 -16.77 5.70
N PHE A 170 7.99 -17.48 4.59
CA PHE A 170 8.44 -17.05 3.27
C PHE A 170 7.67 -15.82 2.77
N MET A 171 6.38 -15.71 3.10
CA MET A 171 5.58 -14.53 2.81
C MET A 171 6.06 -13.31 3.59
N GLN A 172 6.41 -13.48 4.86
CA GLN A 172 7.00 -12.42 5.69
C GLN A 172 8.33 -11.94 5.11
N LEU A 173 9.18 -12.86 4.66
CA LEU A 173 10.45 -12.51 4.01
C LEU A 173 10.24 -11.73 2.72
N LEU A 174 9.33 -12.18 1.84
CA LEU A 174 9.01 -11.45 0.60
C LEU A 174 8.45 -10.06 0.91
N ALA A 175 7.57 -9.92 1.90
CA ALA A 175 7.04 -8.63 2.32
C ALA A 175 8.14 -7.68 2.82
N LEU A 176 9.12 -8.18 3.58
CA LEU A 176 10.26 -7.38 4.05
C LEU A 176 11.18 -6.97 2.90
N ILE A 177 11.37 -7.87 1.93
CA ILE A 177 12.18 -7.64 0.73
C ILE A 177 11.54 -6.56 -0.16
N ASP A 178 10.24 -6.64 -0.41
CA ASP A 178 9.52 -5.65 -1.23
C ASP A 178 9.34 -4.30 -0.49
N GLY A 179 9.56 -4.30 0.83
CA GLY A 179 9.38 -3.16 1.71
C GLY A 179 10.65 -2.38 2.06
N ALA A 180 10.73 -1.94 3.31
CA ALA A 180 11.82 -1.09 3.81
C ALA A 180 13.16 -1.83 4.00
N CYS A 181 13.15 -3.18 4.00
CA CYS A 181 14.30 -3.99 4.37
C CYS A 181 15.11 -4.52 3.18
N ALA A 182 14.76 -4.19 1.94
CA ALA A 182 15.44 -4.66 0.73
C ALA A 182 16.98 -4.53 0.81
N VAL A 183 17.46 -3.38 1.30
CA VAL A 183 18.89 -3.06 1.41
C VAL A 183 19.59 -3.93 2.48
N LEU A 184 18.89 -4.34 3.54
CA LEU A 184 19.47 -5.15 4.61
C LEU A 184 19.80 -6.57 4.15
N PHE A 185 19.10 -7.10 3.14
CA PHE A 185 19.44 -8.40 2.56
C PHE A 185 20.81 -8.40 1.87
N ASN A 186 21.27 -7.24 1.39
CA ASN A 186 22.65 -7.07 0.92
C ASN A 186 23.69 -7.04 2.05
N ALA A 187 23.29 -6.83 3.31
CA ALA A 187 24.18 -6.79 4.45
C ALA A 187 24.17 -8.11 5.26
N LEU A 188 23.44 -9.14 4.81
CA LEU A 188 23.37 -10.42 5.51
C LEU A 188 24.68 -11.21 5.41
N PRO A 189 25.08 -11.94 6.47
CA PRO A 189 26.24 -12.84 6.42
C PRO A 189 26.05 -13.93 5.34
N GLY A 190 27.11 -14.20 4.57
CA GLY A 190 27.08 -15.18 3.48
C GLY A 190 26.64 -16.58 3.93
N GLU A 191 27.00 -16.99 5.15
CA GLU A 191 26.59 -18.28 5.73
C GLU A 191 25.07 -18.42 5.87
N VAL A 192 24.40 -17.34 6.27
CA VAL A 192 22.94 -17.31 6.44
C VAL A 192 22.24 -17.39 5.08
N LEU A 193 22.77 -16.69 4.07
CA LEU A 193 22.25 -16.72 2.70
C LEU A 193 22.40 -18.11 2.07
N VAL A 194 23.53 -18.79 2.26
CA VAL A 194 23.74 -20.17 1.77
C VAL A 194 22.80 -21.15 2.46
N ARG A 195 22.57 -21.02 3.78
CA ARG A 195 21.59 -21.85 4.50
C ARG A 195 20.16 -21.61 4.00
N LEU A 196 19.80 -20.35 3.75
CA LEU A 196 18.50 -19.98 3.18
C LEU A 196 18.33 -20.60 1.79
N GLU A 197 19.32 -20.45 0.92
CA GLU A 197 19.35 -21.05 -0.42
C GLU A 197 19.14 -22.57 -0.37
N GLN A 198 19.85 -23.27 0.51
CA GLN A 198 19.71 -24.73 0.68
C GLN A 198 18.32 -25.13 1.14
N SER A 199 17.71 -24.38 2.07
CA SER A 199 16.34 -24.61 2.53
C SER A 199 15.33 -24.43 1.39
N LEU A 200 15.42 -23.32 0.65
CA LEU A 200 14.53 -23.02 -0.49
C LEU A 200 14.65 -24.06 -1.60
N LEU A 201 15.87 -24.45 -1.98
CA LEU A 201 16.11 -25.50 -2.97
C LEU A 201 15.64 -26.88 -2.46
N GLY A 202 15.71 -27.12 -1.16
CA GLY A 202 15.16 -28.32 -0.51
C GLY A 202 13.66 -28.44 -0.70
N VAL A 203 12.91 -27.36 -0.42
CA VAL A 203 11.45 -27.31 -0.59
C VAL A 203 11.05 -27.56 -2.05
N VAL A 204 11.69 -26.86 -3.00
CA VAL A 204 11.41 -27.02 -4.44
C VAL A 204 11.73 -28.43 -4.96
N LYS A 205 12.73 -29.12 -4.38
CA LYS A 205 13.11 -30.48 -4.80
C LYS A 205 12.23 -31.58 -4.23
N TYR A 206 11.61 -31.37 -3.06
CA TYR A 206 10.88 -32.40 -2.31
C TYR A 206 9.40 -32.50 -2.74
N GLU A 207 8.79 -31.42 -3.22
CA GLU A 207 7.44 -31.41 -3.80
C GLU A 207 7.41 -31.96 -5.24
N ARG A 208 7.78 -33.24 -5.44
CA ARG A 208 7.67 -33.93 -6.74
C ARG A 208 6.29 -34.57 -7.01
N GLY A 209 5.34 -34.43 -6.10
CA GLY A 209 3.94 -34.81 -6.32
C GLY A 209 3.25 -33.74 -7.14
N GLY A 210 2.56 -34.11 -8.23
CA GLY A 210 2.07 -33.20 -9.28
C GLY A 210 0.95 -32.23 -8.90
N GLU A 211 0.87 -31.81 -7.63
CA GLU A 211 -0.01 -30.74 -7.16
C GLU A 211 0.84 -29.49 -6.94
N PHE A 212 0.69 -28.53 -7.86
CA PHE A 212 1.40 -27.27 -7.86
C PHE A 212 0.98 -26.42 -6.65
N SER A 213 1.83 -26.34 -5.63
CA SER A 213 1.61 -25.48 -4.46
C SER A 213 2.19 -24.08 -4.71
N GLY A 214 1.46 -23.02 -4.35
CA GLY A 214 1.97 -21.64 -4.41
C GLY A 214 3.27 -21.45 -3.62
N ARG A 215 3.60 -22.36 -2.70
CA ARG A 215 4.85 -22.40 -1.94
C ARG A 215 6.08 -22.50 -2.84
N ASN A 216 6.00 -23.25 -3.94
CA ASN A 216 7.09 -23.34 -4.92
C ASN A 216 7.33 -22.01 -5.63
N ILE A 217 6.27 -21.26 -5.91
CA ILE A 217 6.38 -19.93 -6.55
C ILE A 217 7.05 -18.95 -5.58
N LEU A 218 6.67 -18.97 -4.30
CA LEU A 218 7.33 -18.13 -3.28
C LEU A 218 8.82 -18.47 -3.14
N CYS A 219 9.17 -19.77 -3.11
CA CYS A 219 10.55 -20.20 -3.03
C CYS A 219 11.35 -19.78 -4.27
N LEU A 220 10.78 -19.94 -5.47
CA LEU A 220 11.42 -19.50 -6.72
C LEU A 220 11.54 -17.97 -6.80
N ALA A 221 10.56 -17.22 -6.30
CA ALA A 221 10.62 -15.76 -6.25
C ALA A 221 11.72 -15.27 -5.29
N LEU A 222 11.85 -15.89 -4.10
CA LEU A 222 12.94 -15.63 -3.18
C LEU A 222 14.31 -15.96 -3.78
N LEU A 223 14.44 -17.11 -4.46
CA LEU A 223 15.69 -17.48 -5.16
C LEU A 223 16.02 -16.51 -6.30
N ALA A 224 15.01 -16.06 -7.05
CA ALA A 224 15.16 -15.05 -8.10
C ALA A 224 15.61 -13.69 -7.55
N PHE A 225 15.10 -13.30 -6.38
CA PHE A 225 15.54 -12.09 -5.68
C PHE A 225 17.01 -12.20 -5.23
N LEU A 226 17.38 -13.31 -4.58
CA LEU A 226 18.77 -13.55 -4.15
C LEU A 226 19.77 -13.47 -5.31
N LEU A 227 19.38 -13.98 -6.50
CA LEU A 227 20.17 -13.84 -7.72
C LEU A 227 20.35 -12.39 -8.18
N GLY A 228 19.31 -11.55 -8.03
CA GLY A 228 19.37 -10.13 -8.38
C GLY A 228 20.33 -9.33 -7.49
N LEU A 229 20.51 -9.74 -6.23
CA LEU A 229 21.44 -9.11 -5.29
C LEU A 229 22.90 -9.28 -5.70
N ASP A 230 23.26 -10.40 -6.33
CA ASP A 230 24.64 -10.66 -6.79
C ASP A 230 25.00 -9.85 -8.03
N HIS A 231 24.05 -9.64 -8.96
CA HIS A 231 24.31 -8.87 -10.19
C HIS A 231 24.40 -7.36 -9.96
N SER A 232 23.71 -6.84 -8.94
CA SER A 232 23.70 -5.40 -8.60
C SER A 232 24.99 -4.94 -7.92
N ALA A 233 25.75 -5.83 -7.29
CA ALA A 233 27.08 -5.53 -6.76
C ALA A 233 28.15 -5.28 -7.85
N VAL A 234 27.92 -5.75 -9.08
CA VAL A 234 28.88 -5.67 -10.20
C VAL A 234 28.59 -4.48 -11.14
N SER A 235 27.40 -3.87 -11.06
CA SER A 235 26.91 -2.90 -12.05
C SER A 235 26.59 -1.51 -11.46
N SER A 236 27.40 -1.00 -10.54
CA SER A 236 27.27 0.36 -10.01
C SER A 236 27.86 1.41 -10.98
N SER A 237 27.11 1.68 -12.05
CA SER A 237 27.15 2.95 -12.79
C SER A 237 25.84 3.15 -13.54
N GLY A 238 24.93 3.94 -12.96
CA GLY A 238 23.77 4.49 -13.66
C GLY A 238 22.43 4.32 -12.93
N SER A 239 22.02 5.38 -12.24
CA SER A 239 20.64 5.74 -11.88
C SER A 239 19.78 4.77 -11.08
N SER A 240 19.87 4.87 -9.75
CA SER A 240 18.69 4.78 -8.88
C SER A 240 18.75 5.89 -7.83
N THR A 241 17.68 6.68 -7.79
CA THR A 241 17.55 7.87 -6.95
C THR A 241 17.09 7.46 -5.55
N PHE A 242 18.02 7.03 -4.69
CA PHE A 242 17.86 7.00 -3.24
C PHE A 242 19.24 7.17 -2.60
N GLN A 243 19.74 8.42 -2.56
CA GLN A 243 20.88 8.76 -1.72
C GLN A 243 20.40 8.92 -0.27
N VAL A 244 20.39 7.83 0.49
CA VAL A 244 20.55 7.92 1.94
C VAL A 244 22.03 8.17 2.18
N GLY A 245 22.35 9.25 2.89
CA GLY A 245 23.70 9.73 3.18
C GLY A 245 24.52 8.83 4.11
N LEU A 246 24.76 7.58 3.71
CA LEU A 246 25.87 6.79 4.20
C LEU A 246 27.02 6.94 3.21
N SER A 247 28.04 7.68 3.63
CA SER A 247 29.30 7.84 2.90
C SER A 247 29.84 6.47 2.43
N PRO A 248 30.34 6.31 1.19
CA PRO A 248 30.81 5.01 0.69
C PRO A 248 32.19 4.59 1.21
N GLU A 249 32.67 5.14 2.33
CA GLU A 249 34.02 4.91 2.84
C GLU A 249 34.01 4.32 4.25
N SER A 250 33.44 3.12 4.45
CA SER A 250 33.84 2.20 5.56
C SER A 250 33.06 0.87 5.65
N LEU A 251 32.52 0.31 4.56
CA LEU A 251 32.01 -1.07 4.60
C LEU A 251 33.06 -2.01 4.01
N PRO A 252 33.70 -2.89 4.81
CA PRO A 252 34.58 -3.90 4.26
C PRO A 252 33.75 -4.84 3.38
N CYS A 253 34.01 -4.82 2.06
CA CYS A 253 33.59 -5.86 1.12
C CYS A 253 34.10 -7.22 1.60
N SER A 254 33.32 -7.92 2.42
CA SER A 254 33.62 -9.28 2.83
C SER A 254 33.09 -10.28 1.80
N SER A 255 34.03 -11.01 1.20
CA SER A 255 33.92 -12.30 0.52
C SER A 255 33.00 -12.40 -0.69
N HIS A 256 33.57 -12.87 -1.81
CA HIS A 256 32.88 -13.44 -2.96
C HIS A 256 31.64 -14.24 -2.55
N ARG A 257 30.45 -13.75 -2.91
CA ARG A 257 29.17 -14.46 -2.78
C ARG A 257 29.11 -15.48 -3.90
N ASP A 258 29.49 -16.73 -3.63
CA ASP A 258 29.31 -17.81 -4.60
C ASP A 258 27.93 -18.46 -4.41
N LEU A 259 26.83 -17.75 -4.74
CA LEU A 259 25.48 -18.35 -4.86
C LEU A 259 25.37 -19.23 -6.14
N SER A 260 26.37 -20.05 -6.41
CA SER A 260 26.48 -20.83 -7.66
C SER A 260 25.32 -21.81 -7.85
N ALA A 261 24.69 -22.30 -6.78
CA ALA A 261 23.58 -23.23 -6.87
C ALA A 261 22.26 -22.56 -7.31
N THR A 262 22.00 -21.31 -6.90
CA THR A 262 20.88 -20.50 -7.40
C THR A 262 21.09 -20.18 -8.89
N ALA A 263 22.30 -19.79 -9.29
CA ALA A 263 22.60 -19.49 -10.68
C ALA A 263 22.46 -20.74 -11.57
N GLN A 264 22.84 -21.92 -11.04
CA GLN A 264 22.62 -23.21 -11.68
C GLN A 264 21.15 -23.64 -11.75
N ALA A 265 20.27 -23.10 -10.91
CA ALA A 265 18.83 -23.39 -10.97
C ALA A 265 18.15 -22.61 -12.12
N PHE A 266 18.62 -21.40 -12.42
CA PHE A 266 18.08 -20.51 -13.46
C PHE A 266 18.83 -20.57 -14.80
N THR A 267 19.71 -21.55 -14.99
CA THR A 267 20.45 -21.77 -16.26
C THR A 267 20.12 -23.11 -16.93
N GLY A 268 20.38 -23.19 -18.23
CA GLY A 268 20.23 -24.41 -19.03
C GLY A 268 18.80 -24.95 -19.13
N THR A 269 18.65 -26.28 -19.12
CA THR A 269 17.36 -26.96 -19.30
C THR A 269 16.38 -26.76 -18.14
N LYS A 270 16.87 -26.44 -16.94
CA LYS A 270 16.03 -26.11 -15.78
C LYS A 270 15.34 -24.77 -15.96
N ALA A 271 16.06 -23.77 -16.49
CA ALA A 271 15.51 -22.45 -16.78
C ALA A 271 14.34 -22.52 -17.78
N SER A 272 14.47 -23.33 -18.83
CA SER A 272 13.37 -23.58 -19.77
C SER A 272 12.16 -24.27 -19.12
N LYS A 273 12.37 -25.14 -18.13
CA LYS A 273 11.27 -25.76 -17.36
C LYS A 273 10.61 -24.76 -16.42
N ILE A 274 11.38 -23.86 -15.80
CA ILE A 274 10.84 -22.77 -14.98
C ILE A 274 10.00 -21.84 -15.86
N ALA A 275 10.48 -21.47 -17.06
CA ALA A 275 9.71 -20.67 -18.01
C ALA A 275 8.39 -21.34 -18.43
N GLU A 276 8.43 -22.65 -18.68
CA GLU A 276 7.22 -23.43 -18.97
C GLU A 276 6.26 -23.48 -17.78
N LEU A 277 6.79 -23.71 -16.57
CA LEU A 277 6.03 -23.75 -15.33
C LEU A 277 5.29 -22.43 -15.07
N ILE A 278 6.00 -21.31 -15.12
CA ILE A 278 5.40 -20.00 -14.85
C ILE A 278 4.36 -19.62 -15.91
N ALA A 279 4.59 -19.96 -17.18
CA ALA A 279 3.63 -19.69 -18.25
C ALA A 279 2.33 -20.51 -18.09
N PHE A 280 2.43 -21.78 -17.70
CA PHE A 280 1.24 -22.59 -17.41
C PHE A 280 0.47 -22.09 -16.21
N TYR A 281 1.17 -21.67 -15.14
CA TYR A 281 0.50 -21.15 -13.96
C TYR A 281 -0.22 -19.83 -14.24
N VAL A 282 0.38 -18.91 -14.98
CA VAL A 282 -0.31 -17.67 -15.40
C VAL A 282 -1.53 -17.98 -16.27
N ALA A 283 -1.44 -18.94 -17.20
CA ALA A 283 -2.60 -19.35 -18.00
C ALA A 283 -3.72 -19.98 -17.16
N PHE A 284 -3.36 -20.74 -16.11
CA PHE A 284 -4.31 -21.31 -15.15
C PHE A 284 -5.00 -20.21 -14.32
N LEU A 285 -4.24 -19.24 -13.79
CA LEU A 285 -4.78 -18.09 -13.05
C LEU A 285 -5.74 -17.22 -13.88
N CYS A 286 -5.56 -17.19 -15.20
CA CYS A 286 -6.45 -16.49 -16.12
C CYS A 286 -7.74 -17.28 -16.49
N SER A 287 -7.91 -18.50 -15.96
CA SER A 287 -9.04 -19.36 -16.31
C SER A 287 -10.15 -19.33 -15.25
N ASP A 288 -11.41 -19.37 -15.70
CA ASP A 288 -12.60 -19.18 -14.86
C ASP A 288 -12.80 -20.24 -13.74
N GLY A 289 -12.02 -21.34 -13.77
CA GLY A 289 -12.04 -22.42 -12.78
C GLY A 289 -10.97 -22.37 -11.68
N CYS A 290 -10.20 -21.28 -11.58
CA CYS A 290 -9.07 -21.19 -10.64
C CYS A 290 -9.49 -21.18 -9.15
N GLY A 291 -10.73 -20.83 -8.84
CA GLY A 291 -11.23 -20.73 -7.44
C GLY A 291 -10.60 -19.61 -6.61
N SER A 292 -9.57 -18.93 -7.14
CA SER A 292 -8.90 -17.78 -6.55
C SER A 292 -9.63 -16.48 -6.86
N SER A 293 -9.61 -15.56 -5.91
CA SER A 293 -10.04 -14.18 -6.14
C SER A 293 -9.12 -13.46 -7.15
N PRO A 294 -9.61 -12.42 -7.86
CA PRO A 294 -8.81 -11.68 -8.82
C PRO A 294 -7.59 -10.98 -8.19
N SER A 295 -7.67 -10.60 -6.92
CA SER A 295 -6.53 -10.06 -6.17
C SER A 295 -5.45 -11.13 -5.95
N GLU A 296 -5.83 -12.40 -5.73
CA GLU A 296 -4.87 -13.48 -5.47
C GLU A 296 -4.12 -13.87 -6.72
N ALA A 297 -4.87 -13.98 -7.82
CA ALA A 297 -4.29 -14.22 -9.14
C ALA A 297 -3.30 -13.09 -9.50
N SER A 298 -3.67 -11.83 -9.24
CA SER A 298 -2.80 -10.68 -9.51
C SER A 298 -1.51 -10.71 -8.69
N ALA A 299 -1.57 -10.93 -7.38
CA ALA A 299 -0.39 -11.01 -6.52
C ALA A 299 0.53 -12.18 -6.91
N SER A 300 -0.05 -13.33 -7.27
CA SER A 300 0.71 -14.49 -7.72
C SER A 300 1.43 -14.23 -9.05
N ILE A 301 0.78 -13.53 -9.99
CA ILE A 301 1.41 -13.11 -11.25
C ILE A 301 2.56 -12.15 -11.00
N GLN A 302 2.46 -11.26 -10.01
CA GLN A 302 3.55 -10.35 -9.65
C GLN A 302 4.80 -11.09 -9.16
N SER A 303 4.66 -12.07 -8.27
CA SER A 303 5.77 -12.93 -7.86
C SER A 303 6.39 -13.68 -9.05
N ILE A 304 5.55 -14.12 -9.99
CA ILE A 304 6.00 -14.77 -11.22
C ILE A 304 6.77 -13.82 -12.14
N ILE A 305 6.41 -12.54 -12.21
CA ILE A 305 7.15 -11.54 -12.99
C ILE A 305 8.59 -11.39 -12.44
N VAL A 306 8.78 -11.46 -11.12
CA VAL A 306 10.13 -11.46 -10.52
C VAL A 306 10.94 -12.66 -11.00
N ILE A 307 10.34 -13.86 -11.00
CA ILE A 307 10.97 -15.09 -11.51
C ILE A 307 11.31 -14.96 -13.00
N ALA A 308 10.37 -14.46 -13.81
CA ALA A 308 10.55 -14.29 -15.25
C ALA A 308 11.70 -13.34 -15.59
N ARG A 309 11.86 -12.27 -14.80
CA ARG A 309 12.95 -11.29 -14.97
C ARG A 309 14.32 -11.86 -14.62
N ALA A 310 14.41 -12.79 -13.67
CA ALA A 310 15.65 -13.47 -13.29
C ALA A 310 16.13 -14.49 -14.34
N LEU A 311 15.28 -14.91 -15.28
CA LEU A 311 15.70 -15.78 -16.39
C LEU A 311 16.57 -15.00 -17.40
N PRO A 312 17.67 -15.57 -17.91
CA PRO A 312 18.47 -14.95 -18.97
C PRO A 312 17.65 -14.67 -20.23
N GLU A 313 17.92 -13.57 -20.95
CA GLU A 313 17.16 -13.20 -22.15
C GLU A 313 17.24 -14.29 -23.22
N GLU A 314 18.40 -14.93 -23.39
CA GLU A 314 18.61 -16.00 -24.37
C GLU A 314 17.67 -17.18 -24.12
N VAL A 315 17.48 -17.54 -22.86
CA VAL A 315 16.57 -18.62 -22.45
C VAL A 315 15.12 -18.22 -22.73
N ARG A 316 14.74 -16.98 -22.44
CA ARG A 316 13.37 -16.49 -22.70
C ARG A 316 13.04 -16.50 -24.18
N GLN A 317 13.93 -15.97 -25.02
CA GLN A 317 13.73 -15.91 -26.47
C GLN A 317 13.70 -17.31 -27.10
N GLU A 318 14.61 -18.20 -26.68
CA GLU A 318 14.61 -19.58 -27.18
C GLU A 318 13.35 -20.34 -26.72
N TRP A 319 12.90 -20.13 -25.49
CA TRP A 319 11.66 -20.73 -25.01
C TRP A 319 10.44 -20.24 -25.80
N ILE A 320 10.33 -18.93 -26.07
CA ILE A 320 9.24 -18.37 -26.90
C ILE A 320 9.25 -19.02 -28.29
N ARG A 321 10.43 -19.23 -28.87
CA ARG A 321 10.59 -19.87 -30.19
C ARG A 321 10.16 -21.34 -30.17
N VAL A 322 10.63 -22.12 -29.19
CA VAL A 322 10.37 -23.57 -29.10
C VAL A 322 8.94 -23.87 -28.64
N LYS A 323 8.39 -23.07 -27.72
CA LYS A 323 7.08 -23.26 -27.08
C LYS A 323 6.07 -22.19 -27.50
N ALA A 324 6.14 -21.74 -28.76
CA ALA A 324 5.30 -20.69 -29.32
C ALA A 324 3.79 -20.90 -29.11
N GLN A 325 3.33 -22.16 -29.12
CA GLN A 325 1.91 -22.49 -28.86
C GLN A 325 1.48 -22.16 -27.42
N VAL A 326 2.33 -22.40 -26.42
CA VAL A 326 2.04 -22.09 -25.02
C VAL A 326 2.05 -20.57 -24.82
N PHE A 327 3.06 -19.90 -25.38
CA PHE A 327 3.15 -18.44 -25.36
C PHE A 327 1.92 -17.78 -26.01
N ARG A 328 1.48 -18.28 -27.17
CA ARG A 328 0.26 -17.80 -27.84
C ARG A 328 -0.99 -17.98 -26.99
N LYS A 329 -1.13 -19.10 -26.28
CA LYS A 329 -2.26 -19.32 -25.34
C LYS A 329 -2.27 -18.28 -24.20
N VAL A 330 -1.11 -17.93 -23.65
CA VAL A 330 -1.01 -16.88 -22.63
C VAL A 330 -1.41 -15.52 -23.21
N CYS A 331 -0.98 -15.21 -24.44
CA CYS A 331 -1.39 -13.98 -25.14
C CYS A 331 -2.91 -13.94 -25.38
N GLU A 332 -3.50 -15.05 -25.84
CA GLU A 332 -4.95 -15.18 -26.03
C GLU A 332 -5.71 -14.98 -24.71
N LYS A 333 -5.17 -15.49 -23.60
CA LYS A 333 -5.72 -15.26 -22.26
C LYS A 333 -5.65 -13.81 -21.80
N ALA A 334 -4.57 -13.09 -22.11
CA ALA A 334 -4.47 -11.66 -21.81
C ALA A 334 -5.48 -10.80 -22.60
N LEU A 335 -5.83 -11.24 -23.82
CA LEU A 335 -6.78 -10.57 -24.70
C LEU A 335 -8.25 -10.93 -24.41
N GLN A 336 -8.51 -12.01 -23.67
CA GLN A 336 -9.88 -12.43 -23.30
C GLN A 336 -10.53 -11.40 -22.37
N THR A 337 -11.67 -10.86 -22.78
CA THR A 337 -12.43 -9.87 -22.00
C THR A 337 -13.20 -10.49 -20.83
N SER A 338 -13.32 -11.81 -20.76
CA SER A 338 -13.94 -12.52 -19.62
C SER A 338 -13.06 -12.54 -18.38
N THR A 339 -11.73 -12.44 -18.54
CA THR A 339 -10.78 -12.42 -17.42
C THR A 339 -10.82 -11.07 -16.70
N HIS A 340 -10.70 -11.10 -15.37
CA HIS A 340 -10.72 -9.89 -14.56
C HIS A 340 -9.67 -8.85 -15.02
N PRO A 341 -10.02 -7.57 -15.16
CA PRO A 341 -9.14 -6.51 -15.69
C PRO A 341 -7.79 -6.40 -14.98
N GLN A 342 -7.78 -6.49 -13.65
CA GLN A 342 -6.55 -6.47 -12.84
C GLN A 342 -5.61 -7.64 -13.20
N VAL A 343 -6.15 -8.86 -13.31
CA VAL A 343 -5.39 -10.06 -13.68
C VAL A 343 -4.83 -9.91 -15.09
N ARG A 344 -5.64 -9.41 -16.04
CA ARG A 344 -5.21 -9.13 -17.41
C ARG A 344 -4.05 -8.13 -17.45
N SER A 345 -4.11 -7.05 -16.67
CA SER A 345 -3.04 -6.05 -16.62
C SER A 345 -1.71 -6.66 -16.19
N TRP A 346 -1.71 -7.51 -15.15
CA TRP A 346 -0.52 -8.20 -14.68
C TRP A 346 -0.04 -9.29 -15.64
N THR A 347 -0.95 -10.02 -16.30
CA THR A 347 -0.58 -10.97 -17.36
C THR A 347 0.12 -10.27 -18.52
N ILE A 348 -0.31 -9.06 -18.89
CA ILE A 348 0.37 -8.26 -19.92
C ILE A 348 1.79 -7.89 -19.48
N VAL A 349 1.98 -7.46 -18.22
CA VAL A 349 3.31 -7.18 -17.66
C VAL A 349 4.20 -8.44 -17.70
N PHE A 350 3.63 -9.60 -17.39
CA PHE A 350 4.31 -10.88 -17.50
C PHE A 350 4.74 -11.18 -18.94
N ILE A 351 3.86 -11.02 -19.92
CA ILE A 351 4.21 -11.21 -21.33
C ILE A 351 5.38 -10.30 -21.74
N ASN A 352 5.34 -9.03 -21.32
CA ASN A 352 6.43 -8.11 -21.58
C ASN A 352 7.75 -8.55 -20.91
N SER A 353 7.69 -9.04 -19.67
CA SER A 353 8.88 -9.57 -18.98
C SER A 353 9.51 -10.77 -19.69
N LEU A 354 8.72 -11.53 -20.48
CA LEU A 354 9.21 -12.61 -21.33
C LEU A 354 9.82 -12.10 -22.65
N CYS A 355 9.13 -11.17 -23.31
CA CYS A 355 9.53 -10.68 -24.64
C CYS A 355 10.75 -9.74 -24.64
N GLY A 356 10.98 -9.00 -23.56
CA GLY A 356 12.01 -7.95 -23.51
C GLY A 356 11.55 -6.64 -24.18
N SER A 357 12.36 -5.58 -24.07
CA SER A 357 12.01 -4.24 -24.55
C SER A 357 11.74 -4.22 -26.06
N GLY A 358 10.65 -3.56 -26.46
CA GLY A 358 10.32 -3.29 -27.86
C GLY A 358 9.83 -4.47 -28.71
N LYS A 359 9.74 -5.70 -28.18
CA LYS A 359 9.36 -6.92 -28.94
C LYS A 359 7.92 -7.38 -28.71
N MET A 360 7.10 -6.54 -28.10
CA MET A 360 5.73 -6.89 -27.69
C MET A 360 4.75 -6.88 -28.89
N PRO A 361 3.85 -7.87 -29.02
CA PRO A 361 2.85 -7.87 -30.08
C PRO A 361 1.91 -6.65 -30.00
N GLN A 362 1.70 -5.97 -31.14
CA GLN A 362 0.90 -4.73 -31.22
C GLN A 362 -0.54 -4.88 -30.69
N GLN A 363 -1.15 -6.06 -30.86
CA GLN A 363 -2.50 -6.33 -30.34
C GLN A 363 -2.56 -6.28 -28.80
N ILE A 364 -1.50 -6.75 -28.13
CA ILE A 364 -1.42 -6.74 -26.66
C ILE A 364 -1.11 -5.32 -26.18
N LEU A 365 -0.31 -4.56 -26.92
CA LEU A 365 -0.06 -3.15 -26.65
C LEU A 365 -1.35 -2.33 -26.69
N ILE A 366 -2.16 -2.46 -27.74
CA ILE A 366 -3.45 -1.75 -27.86
C ILE A 366 -4.41 -2.17 -26.73
N ALA A 367 -4.46 -3.47 -26.41
CA ALA A 367 -5.27 -3.95 -25.30
C ALA A 367 -4.80 -3.36 -23.95
N TYR A 368 -3.50 -3.23 -23.73
CA TYR A 368 -2.94 -2.62 -22.53
C TYR A 368 -3.27 -1.12 -22.43
N GLU A 369 -3.07 -0.39 -23.52
CA GLU A 369 -3.41 1.04 -23.63
C GLU A 369 -4.91 1.27 -23.31
N SER A 370 -5.80 0.42 -23.81
CA SER A 370 -7.23 0.49 -23.49
C SER A 370 -7.52 0.21 -22.01
N LEU A 371 -6.82 -0.74 -21.39
CA LEU A 371 -6.97 -1.06 -19.97
C LEU A 371 -6.47 0.07 -19.07
N LEU A 372 -5.37 0.73 -19.45
CA LEU A 372 -4.83 1.85 -18.69
C LEU A 372 -5.78 3.04 -18.62
N LEU A 373 -6.54 3.29 -19.69
CA LEU A 373 -7.53 4.36 -19.76
C LEU A 373 -8.81 4.03 -18.97
N ASP A 374 -9.17 2.75 -18.86
CA ASP A 374 -10.37 2.31 -18.14
C ASP A 374 -10.12 2.10 -16.63
N THR A 375 -9.78 3.19 -15.94
CA THR A 375 -9.41 3.16 -14.51
C THR A 375 -10.56 2.75 -13.58
N ILE A 376 -11.83 2.87 -14.00
CA ILE A 376 -12.99 2.37 -13.24
C ILE A 376 -12.93 0.84 -13.18
N VAL A 377 -12.71 0.22 -14.35
CA VAL A 377 -12.79 -1.23 -14.53
C VAL A 377 -11.61 -1.94 -13.88
N LEU A 378 -10.46 -1.27 -13.74
CA LEU A 378 -9.32 -1.83 -13.01
C LEU A 378 -9.57 -1.97 -11.51
N SER A 379 -10.36 -1.08 -10.90
CA SER A 379 -10.62 -1.07 -9.44
C SER A 379 -9.35 -1.18 -8.59
N MET A 380 -8.22 -0.70 -9.11
CA MET A 380 -6.92 -0.70 -8.43
C MET A 380 -6.72 0.59 -7.67
N THR A 381 -5.97 0.51 -6.58
CA THR A 381 -5.59 1.71 -5.83
C THR A 381 -4.49 2.49 -6.52
N PRO A 382 -4.31 3.79 -6.18
CA PRO A 382 -3.25 4.61 -6.76
C PRO A 382 -1.85 4.01 -6.58
N HIS A 383 -1.59 3.33 -5.47
CA HIS A 383 -0.32 2.67 -5.21
C HIS A 383 -0.12 1.42 -6.09
N GLU A 384 -1.11 0.55 -6.20
CA GLU A 384 -1.03 -0.63 -7.08
C GLU A 384 -0.92 -0.22 -8.54
N TYR A 385 -1.64 0.83 -8.92
CA TYR A 385 -1.61 1.37 -10.27
C TYR A 385 -0.25 2.01 -10.56
N ARG A 386 0.33 2.76 -9.62
CA ARG A 386 1.71 3.25 -9.71
C ARG A 386 2.70 2.09 -9.84
N TYR A 387 2.55 1.04 -9.03
CA TYR A 387 3.42 -0.13 -9.06
C TYR A 387 3.35 -0.87 -10.40
N LEU A 388 2.13 -1.05 -10.94
CA LEU A 388 1.91 -1.57 -12.29
C LEU A 388 2.62 -0.73 -13.34
N LEU A 389 2.45 0.59 -13.30
CA LEU A 389 3.09 1.53 -14.23
C LEU A 389 4.61 1.50 -14.13
N GLN A 390 5.18 1.42 -12.93
CA GLN A 390 6.62 1.28 -12.75
C GLN A 390 7.14 -0.01 -13.41
N HIS A 391 6.37 -1.10 -13.31
CA HIS A 391 6.73 -2.41 -13.86
C HIS A 391 6.63 -2.48 -15.39
N THR A 392 5.83 -1.60 -16.01
CA THR A 392 5.65 -1.55 -17.46
C THR A 392 6.48 -0.45 -18.11
N LEU A 393 6.52 0.75 -17.55
CA LEU A 393 7.05 1.93 -18.23
C LEU A 393 8.57 2.08 -18.13
N GLU A 394 9.21 1.64 -17.04
CA GLU A 394 10.68 1.68 -16.93
C GLU A 394 11.39 0.72 -17.90
N LYS A 395 10.68 -0.30 -18.40
CA LYS A 395 11.27 -1.43 -19.15
C LYS A 395 10.67 -1.67 -20.52
N MET A 396 9.50 -1.12 -20.79
CA MET A 396 8.98 -1.09 -22.14
C MET A 396 9.41 0.23 -22.78
N ASP A 397 10.15 0.16 -23.89
CA ASP A 397 10.29 1.28 -24.84
C ASP A 397 8.92 1.53 -25.51
N LEU A 398 7.90 1.88 -24.73
CA LEU A 398 6.54 2.08 -25.20
C LEU A 398 6.53 3.32 -26.09
N SER A 399 6.51 3.09 -27.39
CA SER A 399 5.93 4.05 -28.31
C SER A 399 4.42 4.05 -28.05
N LEU A 400 3.97 5.00 -27.24
CA LEU A 400 2.54 5.27 -27.05
C LEU A 400 1.90 5.47 -28.42
N THR A 401 0.77 4.81 -28.69
CA THR A 401 0.08 5.04 -29.96
C THR A 401 -0.53 6.45 -29.98
N SER A 402 -0.58 7.06 -31.17
CA SER A 402 -1.27 8.35 -31.37
C SER A 402 -2.74 8.31 -30.92
N ALA A 403 -3.40 7.14 -31.06
CA ALA A 403 -4.76 6.93 -30.56
C ALA A 403 -4.81 7.03 -29.03
N PHE A 404 -3.92 6.35 -28.31
CA PHE A 404 -3.83 6.43 -26.85
C PHE A 404 -3.61 7.87 -26.37
N ALA A 405 -2.66 8.60 -26.98
CA ALA A 405 -2.38 9.98 -26.60
C ALA A 405 -3.63 10.89 -26.73
N SER A 406 -4.40 10.74 -27.81
CA SER A 406 -5.63 11.51 -28.01
C SER A 406 -6.70 11.18 -26.97
N THR A 407 -6.99 9.90 -26.73
CA THR A 407 -8.02 9.46 -25.78
C THR A 407 -7.62 9.77 -24.33
N PHE A 408 -6.34 9.63 -23.99
CA PHE A 408 -5.80 10.03 -22.69
C PHE A 408 -6.07 11.51 -22.40
N LEU A 409 -5.74 12.40 -23.34
CA LEU A 409 -5.95 13.84 -23.16
C LEU A 409 -7.44 14.19 -23.09
N GLU A 410 -8.29 13.58 -23.92
CA GLU A 410 -9.74 13.77 -23.88
C GLU A 410 -10.32 13.40 -22.51
N GLN A 411 -9.98 12.21 -22.00
CA GLN A 411 -10.46 11.73 -20.70
C GLN A 411 -9.90 12.59 -19.57
N ALA A 412 -8.59 12.86 -19.54
CA ALA A 412 -7.98 13.65 -18.48
C ALA A 412 -8.55 15.07 -18.40
N LEU A 413 -8.78 15.75 -19.52
CA LEU A 413 -9.43 17.06 -19.55
C LEU A 413 -10.89 16.99 -19.08
N SER A 414 -11.62 15.95 -19.48
CA SER A 414 -13.01 15.75 -19.06
C SER A 414 -13.13 15.54 -17.54
N LEU A 415 -12.19 14.81 -16.93
CA LEU A 415 -12.18 14.53 -15.48
C LEU A 415 -11.89 15.76 -14.63
N VAL A 416 -11.16 16.73 -15.16
CA VAL A 416 -10.93 18.00 -14.45
C VAL A 416 -12.19 18.86 -14.45
N VAL A 417 -12.99 18.81 -15.52
CA VAL A 417 -14.20 19.63 -15.69
C VAL A 417 -15.43 18.99 -15.05
N ASN A 418 -15.57 17.67 -15.14
CA ASN A 418 -16.77 16.95 -14.71
C ASN A 418 -16.82 16.78 -13.19
N GLY A 419 -18.03 16.79 -12.62
CA GLY A 419 -18.29 16.84 -11.18
C GLY A 419 -18.43 15.48 -10.46
N ASN A 420 -18.64 14.39 -11.20
CA ASN A 420 -19.22 13.14 -10.66
C ASN A 420 -18.25 11.96 -10.50
N ASP A 421 -16.94 12.20 -10.63
CA ASP A 421 -15.93 11.14 -10.68
C ASP A 421 -15.56 10.60 -9.29
N SER A 422 -15.04 9.37 -9.25
CA SER A 422 -14.51 8.76 -8.04
C SER A 422 -13.12 9.29 -7.70
N LEU A 423 -12.80 9.36 -6.40
CA LEU A 423 -11.48 9.80 -5.92
C LEU A 423 -10.34 8.91 -6.46
N VAL A 424 -10.59 7.59 -6.51
CA VAL A 424 -9.64 6.58 -6.99
C VAL A 424 -9.34 6.80 -8.48
N MET A 425 -10.36 7.08 -9.30
CA MET A 425 -10.17 7.36 -10.72
C MET A 425 -9.27 8.58 -10.93
N LEU A 426 -9.52 9.69 -10.23
CA LEU A 426 -8.70 10.91 -10.36
C LEU A 426 -7.25 10.69 -9.94
N ALA A 427 -7.04 9.96 -8.85
CA ALA A 427 -5.70 9.62 -8.37
C ALA A 427 -4.95 8.68 -9.32
N ASN A 428 -5.64 7.68 -9.90
CA ASN A 428 -5.08 6.79 -10.92
C ASN A 428 -4.72 7.56 -12.20
N PHE A 429 -5.60 8.44 -12.69
CA PHE A 429 -5.32 9.28 -13.85
C PHE A 429 -4.17 10.26 -13.62
N ARG A 430 -4.05 10.82 -12.42
CA ARG A 430 -2.90 11.64 -12.03
C ARG A 430 -1.60 10.84 -12.07
N THR A 431 -1.62 9.61 -11.57
CA THR A 431 -0.48 8.70 -11.61
C THR A 431 -0.12 8.33 -13.05
N LEU A 432 -1.11 8.06 -13.90
CA LEU A 432 -0.92 7.83 -15.34
C LEU A 432 -0.29 9.05 -16.01
N ALA A 433 -0.79 10.25 -15.71
CA ALA A 433 -0.28 11.49 -16.30
C ALA A 433 1.19 11.74 -15.98
N VAL A 434 1.63 11.47 -14.74
CA VAL A 434 3.06 11.52 -14.38
C VAL A 434 3.86 10.54 -15.22
N ALA A 435 3.37 9.32 -15.35
CA ALA A 435 4.12 8.26 -16.01
C ALA A 435 4.20 8.44 -17.54
N VAL A 436 3.12 8.90 -18.18
CA VAL A 436 3.11 9.29 -19.61
C VAL A 436 4.13 10.39 -19.90
N VAL A 437 4.38 11.27 -18.94
CA VAL A 437 5.35 12.37 -19.09
C VAL A 437 6.77 11.88 -19.03
N GLU A 438 7.07 10.97 -18.12
CA GLU A 438 8.39 10.33 -18.04
C GLU A 438 8.72 9.61 -19.36
N ILE A 439 7.75 8.88 -19.94
CA ILE A 439 7.91 8.24 -21.27
C ILE A 439 8.14 9.29 -22.35
N ALA A 440 7.31 10.34 -22.40
CA ALA A 440 7.39 11.36 -23.44
C ALA A 440 8.64 12.25 -23.32
N GLN A 441 9.28 12.32 -22.14
CA GLN A 441 10.59 12.94 -21.98
C GLN A 441 11.71 12.06 -22.52
N GLY A 442 11.62 10.74 -22.35
CA GLY A 442 12.60 9.78 -22.87
C GLY A 442 12.48 9.46 -24.36
N SER A 443 11.27 9.60 -24.94
CA SER A 443 10.94 9.18 -26.31
C SER A 443 10.44 10.32 -27.18
N SER A 444 11.20 10.68 -28.21
CA SER A 444 10.81 11.73 -29.16
C SER A 444 9.59 11.38 -30.01
N SER A 445 9.33 10.09 -30.27
CA SER A 445 8.13 9.64 -31.00
C SER A 445 6.87 9.85 -30.16
N SER A 446 6.86 9.41 -28.91
CA SER A 446 5.72 9.61 -28.01
C SER A 446 5.44 11.07 -27.72
N ARG A 447 6.50 11.90 -27.61
CA ARG A 447 6.35 13.36 -27.51
C ARG A 447 5.64 13.95 -28.73
N LYS A 448 6.03 13.54 -29.95
CA LYS A 448 5.37 13.97 -31.19
C LYS A 448 3.90 13.57 -31.21
N ASP A 449 3.59 12.33 -30.83
CA ASP A 449 2.22 11.82 -30.85
C ASP A 449 1.30 12.60 -29.89
N ILE A 450 1.78 12.96 -28.69
CA ILE A 450 1.03 13.80 -27.75
C ILE A 450 0.83 15.22 -28.30
N LEU A 451 1.88 15.84 -28.85
CA LEU A 451 1.78 17.20 -29.40
C LEU A 451 0.91 17.26 -30.66
N LEU A 452 0.96 16.23 -31.50
CA LEU A 452 0.06 16.06 -32.63
C LEU A 452 -1.40 15.92 -32.19
N ALA A 453 -1.66 15.15 -31.13
CA ALA A 453 -3.01 15.00 -30.58
C ALA A 453 -3.61 16.35 -30.15
N LEU A 454 -2.82 17.26 -29.58
CA LEU A 454 -3.25 18.62 -29.24
C LEU A 454 -3.64 19.47 -30.46
N CYS A 455 -3.00 19.22 -31.60
CA CYS A 455 -3.26 19.92 -32.85
C CYS A 455 -4.48 19.36 -33.60
N THR A 456 -5.07 18.26 -33.14
CA THR A 456 -6.26 17.68 -33.78
C THR A 456 -7.53 18.44 -33.42
N ASN A 457 -8.43 18.60 -34.39
CA ASN A 457 -9.74 19.23 -34.17
C ASN A 457 -10.62 18.50 -33.13
N LYS A 458 -10.31 17.22 -32.82
CA LYS A 458 -11.05 16.41 -31.86
C LYS A 458 -10.90 16.90 -30.43
N LEU A 459 -9.70 17.39 -30.06
CA LEU A 459 -9.40 17.82 -28.69
C LEU A 459 -9.80 19.28 -28.41
N SER A 460 -9.97 20.09 -29.45
CA SER A 460 -10.36 21.51 -29.36
C SER A 460 -11.55 21.80 -28.42
N PRO A 461 -12.69 21.07 -28.47
CA PRO A 461 -13.81 21.34 -27.56
C PRO A 461 -13.47 21.06 -26.09
N TYR A 462 -12.73 19.99 -25.80
CA TYR A 462 -12.30 19.64 -24.44
C TYR A 462 -11.32 20.67 -23.88
N LEU A 463 -10.35 21.10 -24.69
CA LEU A 463 -9.40 22.16 -24.32
C LEU A 463 -10.10 23.48 -24.04
N THR A 464 -11.05 23.88 -24.89
CA THR A 464 -11.81 25.13 -24.70
C THR A 464 -12.63 25.08 -23.42
N THR A 465 -13.29 23.96 -23.16
CA THR A 465 -14.08 23.75 -21.93
C THR A 465 -13.18 23.78 -20.69
N PHE A 466 -12.04 23.09 -20.74
CA PHE A 466 -11.05 23.10 -19.66
C PHE A 466 -10.50 24.49 -19.41
N LEU A 467 -10.11 25.24 -20.44
CA LEU A 467 -9.58 26.60 -20.29
C LEU A 467 -10.61 27.56 -19.67
N ASN A 468 -11.90 27.40 -20.00
CA ASN A 468 -12.99 28.21 -19.46
C ASN A 468 -13.48 27.75 -18.07
N PHE A 469 -13.12 26.53 -17.62
CA PHE A 469 -13.57 26.00 -16.33
C PHE A 469 -13.03 26.80 -15.14
N VAL A 470 -13.91 27.26 -14.23
CA VAL A 470 -13.49 27.91 -12.99
C VAL A 470 -13.91 27.06 -11.79
N PRO A 471 -12.95 26.55 -11.00
CA PRO A 471 -13.27 25.75 -9.83
C PRO A 471 -14.01 26.60 -8.77
N GLN A 472 -15.23 26.21 -8.42
CA GLN A 472 -15.99 26.87 -7.36
C GLN A 472 -15.73 26.19 -6.00
N ILE A 473 -15.25 26.97 -5.02
CA ILE A 473 -15.08 26.51 -3.64
C ILE A 473 -16.30 26.98 -2.85
N GLU A 474 -17.22 26.07 -2.50
CA GLU A 474 -18.27 26.40 -1.54
C GLU A 474 -17.64 26.61 -0.16
N ASN A 475 -17.64 27.85 0.33
CA ASN A 475 -17.19 28.25 1.67
C ASN A 475 -18.19 27.80 2.76
N LYS A 476 -18.53 26.52 2.83
CA LYS A 476 -19.18 25.96 4.03
C LYS A 476 -18.11 25.69 5.07
N MET A 477 -18.31 26.32 6.23
CA MET A 477 -17.38 26.39 7.36
C MET A 477 -17.01 24.99 7.87
N ASP A 478 -15.74 24.83 8.22
CA ASP A 478 -15.04 23.60 8.53
C ASP A 478 -15.71 22.76 9.61
N ASN A 479 -16.07 21.52 9.28
CA ASN A 479 -16.07 20.41 10.23
C ASN A 479 -15.79 19.12 9.46
N CYS A 480 -14.50 18.76 9.32
CA CYS A 480 -14.07 17.44 8.84
C CYS A 480 -14.71 16.27 9.61
N LEU A 481 -15.29 16.56 10.78
CA LEU A 481 -15.99 15.62 11.65
C LEU A 481 -17.31 15.07 11.04
N ARG A 482 -17.91 15.70 10.02
CA ARG A 482 -19.22 15.30 9.48
C ARG A 482 -19.22 14.72 8.05
N GLY A 483 -18.06 14.42 7.47
CA GLY A 483 -17.97 13.77 6.14
C GLY A 483 -17.87 14.73 4.93
N ASP A 484 -17.87 16.04 5.14
CA ASP A 484 -17.70 17.05 4.06
C ASP A 484 -16.24 17.14 3.53
N SER A 485 -15.29 16.42 4.14
CA SER A 485 -13.89 16.36 3.71
C SER A 485 -13.70 15.69 2.35
N PHE A 486 -14.61 14.79 1.96
CA PHE A 486 -14.52 14.05 0.70
C PHE A 486 -14.64 14.98 -0.51
N GLY A 487 -15.59 15.93 -0.49
CA GLY A 487 -15.78 16.90 -1.57
C GLY A 487 -14.58 17.81 -1.80
N ARG A 488 -13.94 18.30 -0.72
CA ARG A 488 -12.72 19.12 -0.82
C ARG A 488 -11.53 18.32 -1.34
N LEU A 489 -11.38 17.07 -0.90
CA LEU A 489 -10.31 16.20 -1.39
C LEU A 489 -10.48 15.86 -2.86
N LEU A 490 -11.71 15.54 -3.28
CA LEU A 490 -12.05 15.31 -4.69
C LEU A 490 -11.69 16.54 -5.52
N MET A 491 -12.09 17.73 -5.05
CA MET A 491 -11.77 18.98 -5.71
C MET A 491 -10.26 19.25 -5.78
N LYS A 492 -9.53 18.96 -4.70
CA LYS A 492 -8.06 19.07 -4.67
C LYS A 492 -7.42 18.16 -5.72
N GLN A 493 -7.80 16.89 -5.80
CA GLN A 493 -7.26 15.96 -6.80
C GLN A 493 -7.57 16.41 -8.23
N ARG A 494 -8.76 16.96 -8.50
CA ARG A 494 -9.12 17.52 -9.82
C ARG A 494 -8.23 18.67 -10.22
N VAL A 495 -8.08 19.65 -9.34
CA VAL A 495 -7.29 20.86 -9.61
C VAL A 495 -5.81 20.49 -9.74
N GLU A 496 -5.31 19.56 -8.93
CA GLU A 496 -3.95 19.02 -9.05
C GLU A 496 -3.73 18.29 -10.38
N LEU A 497 -4.69 17.48 -10.86
CA LEU A 497 -4.63 16.86 -12.18
C LEU A 497 -4.58 17.92 -13.29
N GLY A 498 -5.42 18.95 -13.22
CA GLY A 498 -5.42 20.05 -14.19
C GLY A 498 -4.10 20.83 -14.21
N ALA A 499 -3.54 21.14 -13.04
CA ALA A 499 -2.25 21.83 -12.94
C ALA A 499 -1.10 20.96 -13.47
N LEU A 500 -1.15 19.65 -13.20
CA LEU A 500 -0.20 18.69 -13.77
C LEU A 500 -0.31 18.67 -15.29
N LEU A 501 -1.51 18.53 -15.88
CA LEU A 501 -1.72 18.55 -17.33
C LEU A 501 -1.17 19.84 -17.98
N CYS A 502 -1.42 21.02 -17.40
CA CYS A 502 -0.82 22.26 -17.91
C CYS A 502 0.71 22.18 -17.86
N SER A 503 1.29 21.78 -16.72
CA SER A 503 2.73 21.68 -16.58
C SER A 503 3.35 20.70 -17.57
N THR A 504 2.68 19.60 -17.86
CA THR A 504 3.20 18.52 -18.69
C THR A 504 3.18 18.92 -20.15
N LEU A 505 2.07 19.47 -20.64
CA LEU A 505 1.97 20.00 -22.00
C LEU A 505 3.01 21.10 -22.25
N LEU A 506 3.21 22.01 -21.29
CA LEU A 506 4.23 23.07 -21.39
C LEU A 506 5.66 22.48 -21.42
N LYS A 507 5.98 21.50 -20.56
CA LYS A 507 7.29 20.83 -20.56
C LYS A 507 7.57 20.12 -21.88
N LEU A 508 6.59 19.38 -22.41
CA LEU A 508 6.74 18.68 -23.70
C LEU A 508 6.92 19.66 -24.86
N ALA A 509 6.22 20.79 -24.85
CA ALA A 509 6.39 21.84 -25.85
C ALA A 509 7.80 22.46 -25.83
N LEU A 510 8.35 22.71 -24.63
CA LEU A 510 9.71 23.23 -24.47
C LEU A 510 10.76 22.24 -24.97
N LEU A 511 10.60 20.95 -24.67
CA LEU A 511 11.51 19.90 -25.13
C LEU A 511 11.44 19.71 -26.66
N ALA A 512 10.26 19.85 -27.26
CA ALA A 512 10.08 19.77 -28.70
C ALA A 512 10.76 20.92 -29.48
N GLN A 513 10.87 22.12 -28.87
CA GLN A 513 11.57 23.25 -29.48
C GLN A 513 13.07 23.01 -29.64
N GLY A 514 13.68 22.25 -28.73
CA GLY A 514 15.10 21.87 -28.81
C GLY A 514 15.41 20.92 -29.97
N ASP A 515 14.43 20.09 -30.36
CA ASP A 515 14.59 19.03 -31.35
C ASP A 515 14.04 19.38 -32.74
N GLY A 516 13.54 20.61 -32.94
CA GLY A 516 12.96 21.06 -34.21
C GLY A 516 11.57 20.46 -34.53
N ASP A 517 10.88 19.95 -33.51
CA ASP A 517 9.60 19.25 -33.62
C ASP A 517 8.39 20.21 -33.56
N ILE A 518 7.19 19.65 -33.76
CA ILE A 518 5.91 20.39 -33.75
C ILE A 518 5.69 21.02 -32.36
N GLY A 519 5.74 22.35 -32.30
CA GLY A 519 5.47 23.11 -31.08
C GLY A 519 4.00 23.42 -30.86
N ILE A 520 3.66 23.83 -29.63
CA ILE A 520 2.33 24.36 -29.30
C ILE A 520 2.21 25.81 -29.78
N ASN A 521 1.02 26.22 -30.25
CA ASN A 521 0.72 27.60 -30.61
C ASN A 521 0.97 28.55 -29.39
N PRO A 522 1.69 29.68 -29.56
CA PRO A 522 2.01 30.60 -28.47
C PRO A 522 0.77 31.11 -27.71
N THR A 523 -0.35 31.33 -28.38
CA THR A 523 -1.61 31.75 -27.74
C THR A 523 -2.15 30.68 -26.79
N MET A 524 -2.05 29.41 -27.20
CA MET A 524 -2.45 28.27 -26.36
C MET A 524 -1.47 28.08 -25.19
N ALA A 525 -0.17 28.27 -25.41
CA ALA A 525 0.83 28.20 -24.34
C ALA A 525 0.58 29.26 -23.26
N LEU A 526 0.28 30.51 -23.64
CA LEU A 526 -0.08 31.57 -22.69
C LEU A 526 -1.35 31.22 -21.90
N ALA A 527 -2.40 30.74 -22.59
CA ALA A 527 -3.63 30.31 -21.93
C ALA A 527 -3.40 29.17 -20.92
N LEU A 528 -2.51 28.22 -21.22
CA LEU A 528 -2.13 27.14 -20.29
C LEU A 528 -1.34 27.65 -19.08
N ILE A 529 -0.46 28.64 -19.26
CA ILE A 529 0.29 29.29 -18.17
C ILE A 529 -0.66 30.01 -17.22
N ASP A 530 -1.56 30.84 -17.75
CA ASP A 530 -2.56 31.56 -16.96
C ASP A 530 -3.47 30.58 -16.21
N LYS A 531 -3.85 29.48 -16.88
CA LYS A 531 -4.64 28.41 -16.28
C LYS A 531 -3.90 27.72 -15.14
N GLN A 532 -2.62 27.40 -15.33
CA GLN A 532 -1.79 26.76 -14.30
C GLN A 532 -1.65 27.65 -13.07
N ALA A 533 -1.43 28.96 -13.28
CA ALA A 533 -1.36 29.93 -12.18
C ALA A 533 -2.66 29.97 -11.38
N MET A 534 -3.82 30.04 -12.05
CA MET A 534 -5.13 30.00 -11.40
C MET A 534 -5.33 28.71 -10.59
N LEU A 535 -5.07 27.54 -11.18
CA LEU A 535 -5.25 26.26 -10.48
C LEU A 535 -4.34 26.14 -9.25
N ASN A 536 -3.10 26.62 -9.33
CA ASN A 536 -2.18 26.63 -8.18
C ASN A 536 -2.68 27.52 -7.03
N THR A 537 -3.30 28.66 -7.31
CA THR A 537 -3.91 29.50 -6.25
C THR A 537 -5.05 28.76 -5.53
N VAL A 538 -5.83 27.98 -6.27
CA VAL A 538 -6.92 27.16 -5.73
C VAL A 538 -6.38 26.01 -4.87
N ILE A 539 -5.32 25.33 -5.31
CA ILE A 539 -4.65 24.28 -4.50
C ILE A 539 -4.16 24.85 -3.16
N ALA A 540 -3.56 26.04 -3.17
CA ALA A 540 -3.11 26.71 -1.96
C ALA A 540 -4.26 27.06 -1.00
N SER A 541 -5.47 27.33 -1.51
CA SER A 541 -6.66 27.57 -0.70
C SER A 541 -7.33 26.28 -0.18
N LEU A 542 -7.18 25.16 -0.90
CA LEU A 542 -7.72 23.84 -0.52
C LEU A 542 -6.80 23.06 0.41
N THR A 543 -5.52 23.43 0.49
CA THR A 543 -4.61 22.90 1.50
C THR A 543 -4.92 23.57 2.82
N HIS A 544 -5.40 22.80 3.79
CA HIS A 544 -5.64 23.30 5.14
C HIS A 544 -4.40 24.07 5.64
N ARG A 545 -4.56 25.35 5.98
CA ARG A 545 -3.86 25.86 7.16
C ARG A 545 -4.32 24.96 8.28
N HIS A 546 -3.40 24.13 8.78
CA HIS A 546 -3.57 23.45 10.04
C HIS A 546 -4.24 24.45 11.01
N PRO A 547 -5.45 24.17 11.58
CA PRO A 547 -5.67 24.71 12.90
C PRO A 547 -4.47 24.21 13.69
N SER A 548 -3.71 25.14 14.24
CA SER A 548 -2.54 24.88 15.07
C SER A 548 -2.91 23.75 16.02
N PHE A 549 -2.57 22.52 15.66
CA PHE A 549 -2.67 21.42 16.58
C PHE A 549 -1.68 21.82 17.65
N MET A 550 -2.16 21.81 18.90
CA MET A 550 -1.34 22.02 20.08
C MET A 550 0.03 21.38 19.82
N PRO A 551 1.13 22.11 20.03
CA PRO A 551 2.47 21.57 19.81
C PRO A 551 2.51 20.18 20.42
N ALA A 552 3.01 19.21 19.65
CA ALA A 552 3.17 17.82 20.05
C ALA A 552 3.46 17.81 21.55
N LYS A 553 2.55 17.21 22.35
CA LYS A 553 2.74 17.07 23.80
C LYS A 553 4.18 16.65 23.97
N ASP A 554 4.98 17.56 24.53
CA ASP A 554 6.40 17.37 24.69
C ASP A 554 6.61 15.96 25.20
N SER A 555 7.44 15.21 24.47
CA SER A 555 7.91 13.89 24.82
C SER A 555 8.10 13.90 26.33
N ARG A 556 7.28 13.14 27.07
CA ARG A 556 7.32 13.11 28.53
C ARG A 556 8.72 12.70 28.94
N SER A 557 9.58 13.70 29.16
CA SER A 557 10.92 13.51 29.67
C SER A 557 10.75 12.90 31.05
N LEU A 558 11.09 11.63 31.14
CA LEU A 558 11.02 10.82 32.35
C LEU A 558 12.05 11.29 33.41
N LEU A 559 12.84 12.32 33.11
CA LEU A 559 13.86 12.88 33.98
C LEU A 559 13.61 14.38 34.19
N GLN A 560 12.93 14.66 35.31
CA GLN A 560 13.29 15.68 36.29
C GLN A 560 13.61 17.09 35.75
N GLN A 561 12.59 17.95 35.74
CA GLN A 561 12.81 19.41 35.76
C GLN A 561 11.88 20.12 36.75
N THR A 562 11.68 19.52 37.93
CA THR A 562 11.33 20.30 39.11
C THR A 562 12.61 20.95 39.63
N SER A 563 12.60 22.29 39.75
CA SER A 563 13.62 23.11 40.43
C SER A 563 14.72 23.72 39.54
N THR A 564 14.35 24.65 38.66
CA THR A 564 15.25 25.78 38.38
C THR A 564 14.39 27.03 38.15
N PRO A 565 14.38 28.02 39.07
CA PRO A 565 13.72 29.28 38.79
C PRO A 565 14.54 29.98 37.69
N ARG A 566 14.01 29.98 36.47
CA ARG A 566 14.60 30.72 35.35
C ARG A 566 14.62 32.19 35.76
N ALA A 567 15.82 32.77 35.77
CA ALA A 567 16.06 34.14 36.17
C ALA A 567 15.02 35.08 35.58
N LEU A 568 14.40 35.89 36.44
CA LEU A 568 13.54 36.99 36.07
C LEU A 568 14.27 37.87 35.04
N GLN A 569 13.91 37.75 33.78
CA GLN A 569 14.08 38.83 32.83
C GLN A 569 12.76 39.58 32.75
N GLU A 570 12.88 40.85 33.09
CA GLU A 570 11.91 41.93 33.02
C GLU A 570 10.96 41.79 31.81
N ASN A 571 9.68 41.55 32.07
CA ASN A 571 8.64 41.95 31.13
C ASN A 571 7.29 42.18 31.85
N ASN A 572 6.83 43.43 31.79
CA ASN A 572 5.78 44.07 32.60
C ASN A 572 4.33 43.58 32.39
N ASN A 573 4.09 42.30 32.12
CA ASN A 573 2.71 41.80 31.94
C ASN A 573 2.44 40.56 32.79
N TRP A 574 2.40 40.75 34.11
CA TRP A 574 1.94 39.74 35.07
C TRP A 574 0.55 39.19 34.72
N LYS A 575 -0.32 39.97 34.07
CA LYS A 575 -1.62 39.51 33.55
C LYS A 575 -1.48 38.46 32.44
N VAL A 576 -0.49 38.61 31.55
CA VAL A 576 -0.23 37.64 30.48
C VAL A 576 0.42 36.39 31.06
N LEU A 577 1.32 36.54 32.04
CA LEU A 577 1.90 35.40 32.77
C LEU A 577 0.84 34.63 33.57
N LEU A 578 -0.03 35.35 34.29
CA LEU A 578 -1.14 34.75 35.04
C LEU A 578 -2.15 34.08 34.10
N SER A 579 -2.49 34.71 32.97
CA SER A 579 -3.37 34.11 31.97
C SER A 579 -2.76 32.83 31.38
N LYS A 580 -1.46 32.84 31.08
CA LYS A 580 -0.75 31.64 30.59
C LYS A 580 -0.70 30.54 31.65
N GLU A 581 -0.46 30.89 32.91
CA GLU A 581 -0.41 29.91 34.00
C GLU A 581 -1.80 29.36 34.34
N LEU A 582 -2.86 30.19 34.29
CA LEU A 582 -4.25 29.73 34.46
C LEU A 582 -4.68 28.84 33.30
N GLN A 583 -4.31 29.18 32.07
CA GLN A 583 -4.56 28.34 30.89
C GLN A 583 -3.83 27.01 31.02
N ARG A 584 -2.54 27.03 31.40
CA ARG A 584 -1.75 25.81 31.64
C ARG A 584 -2.37 24.94 32.73
N ARG A 585 -2.85 25.53 33.84
CA ARG A 585 -3.53 24.77 34.90
C ARG A 585 -4.88 24.21 34.48
N ALA A 586 -5.63 24.94 33.64
CA ALA A 586 -6.87 24.45 33.07
C ALA A 586 -6.62 23.26 32.14
N GLU A 587 -5.60 23.35 31.28
CA GLU A 587 -5.13 22.26 30.41
C GLU A 587 -4.64 21.06 31.24
N ASP A 588 -3.84 21.28 32.30
CA ASP A 588 -3.39 20.23 33.22
C ASP A 588 -4.57 19.54 33.93
N GLN A 589 -5.57 20.31 34.36
CA GLN A 589 -6.77 19.79 35.03
C GLN A 589 -7.68 19.02 34.07
N GLU A 590 -7.84 19.51 32.84
CA GLU A 590 -8.55 18.82 31.77
C GLU A 590 -7.87 17.48 31.44
N ASP A 591 -6.54 17.47 31.30
CA ASP A 591 -5.75 16.25 31.07
C ASP A 591 -5.89 15.23 32.22
N MET A 592 -5.92 15.68 33.48
CA MET A 592 -6.16 14.82 34.64
C MET A 592 -7.56 14.20 34.63
N ILE A 593 -8.58 14.98 34.25
CA ILE A 593 -9.96 14.49 34.13
C ILE A 593 -10.04 13.45 33.01
N ILE A 594 -9.45 13.72 31.85
CA ILE A 594 -9.43 12.78 30.72
C ILE A 594 -8.78 11.46 31.13
N GLN A 595 -7.64 11.49 31.83
CA GLN A 595 -6.98 10.27 32.32
C GLN A 595 -7.83 9.51 33.34
N SER A 596 -8.49 10.22 34.26
CA SER A 596 -9.39 9.59 35.25
C SER A 596 -10.59 8.93 34.58
N VAL A 597 -11.17 9.55 33.56
CA VAL A 597 -12.28 8.98 32.79
C VAL A 597 -11.80 7.76 32.00
N ALA A 598 -10.63 7.82 31.36
CA ALA A 598 -10.04 6.67 30.67
C ALA A 598 -9.80 5.47 31.61
N GLN A 599 -9.37 5.73 32.85
CA GLN A 599 -9.25 4.68 33.87
C GLN A 599 -10.61 4.09 34.26
N ALA A 600 -11.62 4.93 34.51
CA ALA A 600 -12.95 4.44 34.83
C ALA A 600 -13.55 3.60 33.68
N CYS A 601 -13.38 4.03 32.43
CA CYS A 601 -13.82 3.26 31.25
C CYS A 601 -13.13 1.89 31.18
N ARG A 602 -11.82 1.83 31.45
CA ARG A 602 -11.07 0.57 31.58
C ARG A 602 -11.68 -0.36 32.62
N ASP A 603 -11.88 0.16 33.83
CA ASP A 603 -12.39 -0.64 34.95
C ASP A 603 -13.82 -1.16 34.66
N PHE A 604 -14.65 -0.37 33.96
CA PHE A 604 -15.96 -0.83 33.49
C PHE A 604 -15.85 -1.92 32.43
N GLU A 605 -14.94 -1.80 31.46
CA GLU A 605 -14.72 -2.84 30.45
C GLU A 605 -14.25 -4.16 31.08
N GLU A 606 -13.28 -4.11 31.99
CA GLU A 606 -12.77 -5.29 32.70
C GLU A 606 -13.88 -5.97 33.51
N ARG A 607 -14.69 -5.19 34.23
CA ARG A 607 -15.85 -5.74 34.96
C ARG A 607 -16.91 -6.33 34.03
N CYS A 608 -17.17 -5.71 32.88
CA CYS A 608 -18.10 -6.25 31.91
C CYS A 608 -17.64 -7.62 31.37
N GLU A 609 -16.33 -7.82 31.17
CA GLU A 609 -15.76 -9.09 30.69
C GLU A 609 -15.65 -10.15 31.77
N ASP A 610 -15.15 -9.80 32.95
CA ASP A 610 -14.81 -10.79 33.98
C ASP A 610 -15.98 -11.15 34.89
N VAL A 611 -16.95 -10.24 35.04
CA VAL A 611 -18.05 -10.41 35.98
C VAL A 611 -19.40 -10.45 35.26
N GLU A 612 -19.74 -9.43 34.47
CA GLU A 612 -21.11 -9.29 33.95
C GLU A 612 -21.43 -10.22 32.78
N SER A 613 -20.47 -10.47 31.88
CA SER A 613 -20.64 -11.40 30.76
C SER A 613 -20.78 -12.86 31.25
N PRO A 614 -19.92 -13.38 32.14
CA PRO A 614 -20.09 -14.70 32.73
C PRO A 614 -21.37 -14.84 33.54
N LEU A 615 -21.76 -13.79 34.28
CA LEU A 615 -23.01 -13.78 35.04
C LEU A 615 -24.22 -13.90 34.12
N ARG A 616 -24.31 -13.09 33.06
CA ARG A 616 -25.40 -13.19 32.07
C ARG A 616 -25.45 -14.57 31.41
N LEU A 617 -24.30 -15.16 31.09
CA LEU A 617 -24.24 -16.49 30.50
C LEU A 617 -24.72 -17.58 31.49
N GLN A 618 -24.46 -17.42 32.78
CA GLN A 618 -24.98 -18.31 33.82
C GLN A 618 -26.47 -18.10 34.06
N GLU A 619 -26.95 -16.85 34.09
CA GLU A 619 -28.38 -16.53 34.19
C GLU A 619 -29.16 -17.16 33.03
N GLU A 620 -28.66 -17.04 31.80
CA GLU A 620 -29.26 -17.68 30.62
C GLU A 620 -29.29 -19.21 30.75
N LYS A 621 -28.19 -19.83 31.21
CA LYS A 621 -28.14 -21.27 31.47
C LYS A 621 -29.13 -21.70 32.55
N THR A 622 -29.25 -20.93 33.64
CA THR A 622 -30.21 -21.22 34.71
C THR A 622 -31.65 -21.09 34.22
N ALA A 623 -31.96 -20.09 33.40
CA ALA A 623 -33.28 -19.92 32.79
C ALA A 623 -33.63 -21.09 31.85
N VAL A 624 -32.67 -21.57 31.05
CA VAL A 624 -32.86 -22.74 30.18
C VAL A 624 -33.05 -24.02 31.00
N LEU A 625 -32.26 -24.23 32.05
CA LEU A 625 -32.40 -25.39 32.93
C LEU A 625 -33.72 -25.37 33.71
N GLN A 626 -34.17 -24.20 34.15
CA GLN A 626 -35.42 -24.04 34.85
C GLN A 626 -36.62 -24.35 33.96
N ARG A 627 -36.62 -23.89 32.69
CA ARG A 627 -37.64 -24.33 31.71
C ARG A 627 -37.64 -25.84 31.50
N LYS A 628 -36.46 -26.46 31.36
CA LYS A 628 -36.37 -27.93 31.21
C LYS A 628 -36.87 -28.67 32.44
N TYR A 629 -36.66 -28.12 33.64
CA TYR A 629 -37.15 -28.68 34.89
C TYR A 629 -38.68 -28.58 34.97
N GLU A 630 -39.24 -27.41 34.64
CA GLU A 630 -40.69 -27.18 34.57
C GLU A 630 -41.35 -28.11 33.53
N ASP A 631 -40.76 -28.24 32.34
CA ASP A 631 -41.23 -29.16 31.29
C ASP A 631 -41.19 -30.63 31.77
N ALA A 632 -40.10 -31.05 32.42
CA ALA A 632 -39.97 -32.40 32.95
C ALA A 632 -40.93 -32.67 34.13
N GLN A 633 -41.18 -31.67 34.96
CA GLN A 633 -42.15 -31.76 36.06
C GLN A 633 -43.58 -31.85 35.52
N ASN A 634 -43.91 -31.09 34.49
CA ASN A 634 -45.20 -31.18 33.80
C ASN A 634 -45.38 -32.58 33.17
N SER A 635 -44.39 -33.09 32.44
CA SER A 635 -44.44 -34.45 31.87
C SER A 635 -44.50 -35.55 32.93
N ALA A 636 -43.85 -35.38 34.08
CA ALA A 636 -43.97 -36.32 35.20
C ALA A 636 -45.39 -36.30 35.81
N SER A 637 -45.98 -35.11 35.98
CA SER A 637 -47.35 -34.99 36.48
C SER A 637 -48.41 -35.54 35.50
N GLU A 638 -48.14 -35.50 34.19
CA GLU A 638 -48.99 -36.11 33.16
C GLU A 638 -48.90 -37.65 33.14
N LEU A 639 -47.82 -38.24 33.66
CA LEU A 639 -47.62 -39.69 33.76
C LEU A 639 -48.16 -40.28 35.08
N GLU A 640 -48.45 -39.46 36.08
CA GLU A 640 -49.03 -39.86 37.38
C GLU A 640 -50.57 -39.84 37.41
N VAL A 641 -51.21 -39.42 36.31
CA VAL A 641 -52.67 -39.50 36.04
C VAL A 641 -52.96 -40.67 35.11
#